data_AF-A0AA38VIR2-F1
#
_entry.id   AF-A0AA38VIR2-F1
#
_cell.length_a   1.000
_cell.length_b   1.000
_cell.length_c   1.000
_cell.angle_alpha   90.00
_cell.angle_beta   90.00
_cell.angle_gamma   90.00
#
_symmetry.space_group_name_H-M   'P 1'
#
loop_
_entity.id
_entity.type
_entity.pdbx_description
1 polymer ?
#
loop_
_entity_poly.entity_id
_entity_poly.type
_entity_poly.pdbx_seq_one_letter_code
_entity_poly.pdbx_strand_id
1 'polypeptide(L)'
;MQSPDNASPNPISPMPLAASPMKLAKQRQSLPSQPLPNSTINDPLSASTASLPYRDRRSNPSTASLFASTLTPPGSRSSSPAPGSRPASGGTLMTGSVFGNAGFKHSLLDTAAADNPGDPLNLVLKSFVPHVAVYGSEDVDELVREKGFEGGLWEILRPFGERLQGRVTVRDSIGGSKSWDDFSVRLVRFGEGVELPEPLGGASRLPPPLGTASANGGGAASPRNGGRIAQVEAVVERHLSYAESAFMGHGDRPATPVRQGLDVDATSPYYSLYLRRLLSGIPVAAHETFAHPVASVVAISSRNPAPIETLRRLYAETSQGEKKLPVWVDPEYLRYYVLVHDEERSDITKSMALFEQMKRHLGLHCHLLRLRSSQSAETDDDSIPLPKSEWMTPAEELEILEKTDEHEDFADHTRYIFESDATAIRTFIREMVTSSIVPTMERNVSVWNDQVASRRRGLSGRFMSLSKRWAFGGGSRTSSSGGSNGSSNFESLGFYRPDTPEAIMRKLADYAFMLRDWKLAMSTYDLLRGDFQNDKAWKYHAAASEMAALALLIMPQNMSSKTRIETINGMLEQALYSYTIRCGSQFGALRCLVLAVELLRLRGGSGIDEAVKLGIRLLDERLVGAVGDSLLKERMAVCYASKTGMGSQAWGSRRRKSAFWSVLGAEAWIKQSKFIQAQRCLNEARKMYSSLPSEYGVQKFVYASEFMAQLQAQLKEGLSLHDNGTGRHDHGGGGGEDVEEEVVEEESVPLDRRRSRRMSLITAQGSAGGAGLETAPLTPLVPAHLLVTDKEKDGGNGKTDKDGFG
;
A
#
# COMPACT_ATOMS: atom_id res chain seq x y z
N MET A 1 -66.51 -30.31 -5.73
CA MET A 1 -67.70 -30.37 -6.61
C MET A 1 -67.43 -29.51 -7.82
N GLN A 2 -67.89 -29.93 -9.01
CA GLN A 2 -67.98 -29.18 -10.28
C GLN A 2 -66.75 -28.39 -10.81
N SER A 3 -66.17 -28.93 -11.89
CA SER A 3 -65.56 -28.20 -13.02
C SER A 3 -66.67 -27.95 -14.09
N PRO A 4 -66.45 -27.70 -15.41
CA PRO A 4 -65.23 -27.59 -16.26
C PRO A 4 -64.73 -26.12 -16.34
N ASP A 5 -64.16 -25.48 -17.38
CA ASP A 5 -63.70 -25.74 -18.78
C ASP A 5 -62.59 -24.65 -19.10
N ASN A 6 -61.84 -24.54 -20.22
CA ASN A 6 -61.21 -25.44 -21.23
C ASN A 6 -60.61 -24.57 -22.39
N ALA A 7 -60.12 -25.21 -23.47
CA ALA A 7 -59.73 -24.68 -24.78
C ALA A 7 -58.40 -23.88 -24.96
N SER A 8 -57.65 -24.30 -25.98
CA SER A 8 -56.52 -23.70 -26.71
C SER A 8 -56.56 -24.30 -28.16
N PRO A 9 -55.73 -23.98 -29.19
CA PRO A 9 -54.39 -23.37 -29.15
C PRO A 9 -53.95 -22.46 -30.36
N ASN A 10 -52.68 -22.03 -30.35
CA ASN A 10 -51.82 -21.67 -31.52
C ASN A 10 -52.19 -20.40 -32.35
N PRO A 11 -51.32 -19.95 -33.30
CA PRO A 11 -49.96 -19.45 -33.04
C PRO A 11 -49.63 -18.13 -33.79
N ILE A 12 -48.53 -17.43 -33.43
CA ILE A 12 -47.95 -16.36 -34.26
C ILE A 12 -46.41 -16.56 -34.36
N SER A 13 -45.86 -16.37 -35.57
CA SER A 13 -44.49 -16.76 -35.95
C SER A 13 -43.47 -15.60 -35.89
N PRO A 14 -42.16 -15.89 -35.71
CA PRO A 14 -41.07 -14.90 -35.79
C PRO A 14 -40.50 -14.76 -37.21
N MET A 15 -40.04 -13.55 -37.58
CA MET A 15 -39.26 -13.27 -38.80
C MET A 15 -38.49 -11.93 -38.68
N PRO A 16 -37.46 -11.66 -39.50
CA PRO A 16 -36.68 -12.59 -40.35
C PRO A 16 -35.14 -12.47 -40.17
N LEU A 17 -34.44 -13.52 -40.63
CA LEU A 17 -33.01 -13.47 -40.99
C LEU A 17 -32.89 -13.24 -42.51
N ALA A 18 -32.05 -12.29 -42.93
CA ALA A 18 -31.57 -12.16 -44.31
C ALA A 18 -30.35 -11.21 -44.36
N ALA A 19 -29.42 -11.28 -45.31
CA ALA A 19 -28.90 -12.39 -46.13
C ALA A 19 -27.70 -11.82 -46.92
N SER A 20 -26.54 -12.48 -46.94
CA SER A 20 -25.43 -12.08 -47.83
C SER A 20 -25.65 -12.58 -49.26
N PRO A 21 -25.19 -11.83 -50.28
CA PRO A 21 -24.83 -12.48 -51.55
C PRO A 21 -23.43 -12.14 -52.09
N MET A 22 -22.71 -13.22 -52.45
CA MET A 22 -21.88 -13.38 -53.65
C MET A 22 -20.43 -12.85 -53.70
N LYS A 23 -19.73 -13.30 -54.75
CA LYS A 23 -18.26 -13.42 -54.94
C LYS A 23 -17.85 -12.83 -56.30
N LEU A 24 -16.52 -12.84 -56.56
CA LEU A 24 -15.72 -12.60 -57.79
C LEU A 24 -14.95 -11.26 -57.77
N ALA A 25 -13.74 -11.15 -58.33
CA ALA A 25 -12.77 -12.16 -58.81
C ALA A 25 -11.33 -11.60 -58.80
N LYS A 26 -10.32 -12.47 -58.95
CA LYS A 26 -8.92 -12.04 -59.24
C LYS A 26 -8.77 -11.60 -60.69
N GLN A 27 -8.07 -10.50 -60.95
CA GLN A 27 -7.26 -10.35 -62.16
C GLN A 27 -5.99 -9.52 -61.88
N ARG A 28 -4.97 -9.68 -62.73
CA ARG A 28 -3.58 -9.24 -62.50
C ARG A 28 -2.96 -8.82 -63.83
N GLN A 29 -2.53 -7.56 -63.96
CA GLN A 29 -1.74 -7.05 -65.10
C GLN A 29 -0.96 -5.78 -64.69
N SER A 30 -0.07 -5.28 -65.55
CA SER A 30 1.19 -4.67 -65.07
C SER A 30 1.86 -3.67 -66.04
N LEU A 31 2.59 -2.70 -65.46
CA LEU A 31 3.67 -1.87 -66.06
C LEU A 31 3.22 -0.78 -67.08
N PRO A 32 4.03 0.28 -67.37
CA PRO A 32 5.47 0.45 -67.04
C PRO A 32 5.93 1.79 -66.38
N SER A 33 7.24 1.83 -66.08
CA SER A 33 8.22 2.95 -65.84
C SER A 33 7.86 4.40 -66.24
N GLN A 34 8.43 5.51 -65.71
CA GLN A 34 9.62 5.87 -64.86
C GLN A 34 9.52 7.39 -64.50
N PRO A 35 10.46 8.09 -63.80
CA PRO A 35 11.43 7.73 -62.74
C PRO A 35 11.30 8.61 -61.45
N LEU A 36 12.26 8.51 -60.50
CA LEU A 36 12.34 9.24 -59.21
C LEU A 36 12.94 10.68 -59.33
N PRO A 37 12.76 11.58 -58.32
CA PRO A 37 13.76 11.65 -57.24
C PRO A 37 13.21 11.85 -55.79
N ASN A 38 13.86 11.15 -54.87
CA ASN A 38 13.82 11.14 -53.39
C ASN A 38 13.17 12.31 -52.60
N SER A 39 12.24 11.96 -51.72
CA SER A 39 12.14 12.51 -50.35
C SER A 39 11.62 11.41 -49.40
N THR A 40 12.32 11.14 -48.30
CA THR A 40 12.04 10.00 -47.41
C THR A 40 10.83 10.21 -46.50
N ILE A 41 9.89 9.26 -46.50
CA ILE A 41 8.83 9.11 -45.50
C ILE A 41 9.38 8.23 -44.36
N ASN A 42 9.08 8.58 -43.11
CA ASN A 42 9.24 7.69 -41.94
C ASN A 42 7.90 7.62 -41.18
N ASP A 43 7.31 6.43 -41.10
CA ASP A 43 6.09 6.17 -40.33
C ASP A 43 6.39 6.03 -38.82
N PRO A 44 5.61 6.65 -37.92
CA PRO A 44 5.85 6.63 -36.48
C PRO A 44 5.19 5.42 -35.79
N LEU A 45 5.53 4.19 -36.18
CA LEU A 45 4.94 2.94 -35.64
C LEU A 45 5.97 1.84 -35.28
N SER A 46 7.03 2.16 -34.54
CA SER A 46 7.81 1.21 -33.70
C SER A 46 8.86 1.92 -32.84
N ALA A 47 8.51 2.35 -31.61
CA ALA A 47 9.46 2.98 -30.68
C ALA A 47 9.01 3.01 -29.19
N SER A 48 8.76 1.84 -28.57
CA SER A 48 8.29 1.77 -27.16
C SER A 48 9.07 0.79 -26.26
N THR A 49 10.23 0.30 -26.69
CA THR A 49 11.05 -0.71 -25.96
C THR A 49 12.55 -0.41 -25.98
N ALA A 50 12.95 0.86 -26.16
CA ALA A 50 14.36 1.24 -26.35
C ALA A 50 14.75 2.55 -25.62
N SER A 51 14.63 2.59 -24.28
CA SER A 51 15.17 3.69 -23.47
C SER A 51 15.54 3.28 -22.03
N LEU A 52 16.16 2.11 -21.87
CA LEU A 52 17.02 1.85 -20.71
C LEU A 52 18.42 2.40 -21.01
N PRO A 53 19.14 2.99 -20.04
CA PRO A 53 20.54 3.37 -20.23
C PRO A 53 21.40 2.14 -20.57
N TYR A 54 22.49 2.37 -21.30
CA TYR A 54 23.32 1.34 -21.89
C TYR A 54 23.91 0.39 -20.82
N ARG A 55 23.63 -0.91 -20.93
CA ARG A 55 23.97 -1.92 -19.92
C ARG A 55 25.49 -2.10 -19.80
N ASP A 56 26.00 -2.09 -18.57
CA ASP A 56 27.39 -2.42 -18.26
C ASP A 56 27.52 -3.89 -17.78
N ARG A 57 28.69 -4.50 -18.02
CA ARG A 57 28.94 -5.95 -17.97
C ARG A 57 29.08 -6.56 -16.57
N ARG A 58 28.51 -5.95 -15.52
CA ARG A 58 28.68 -6.38 -14.12
C ARG A 58 27.39 -6.62 -13.32
N SER A 59 26.21 -6.31 -13.87
CA SER A 59 24.92 -6.62 -13.23
C SER A 59 24.21 -7.75 -13.98
N ASN A 60 23.84 -8.83 -13.29
CA ASN A 60 23.06 -9.93 -13.88
C ASN A 60 21.71 -9.37 -14.40
N PRO A 61 21.42 -9.42 -15.72
CA PRO A 61 20.27 -8.72 -16.30
C PRO A 61 18.91 -9.17 -15.73
N SER A 62 18.84 -10.39 -15.22
CA SER A 62 17.70 -10.97 -14.50
C SER A 62 17.31 -10.16 -13.25
N THR A 63 18.25 -9.84 -12.34
CA THR A 63 17.95 -9.14 -11.07
C THR A 63 17.52 -7.69 -11.28
N ALA A 64 18.02 -7.03 -12.33
CA ALA A 64 17.66 -5.66 -12.68
C ALA A 64 16.13 -5.46 -12.81
N SER A 65 15.41 -6.52 -13.21
CA SER A 65 13.96 -6.54 -13.36
C SER A 65 13.17 -6.54 -12.02
N LEU A 66 13.82 -6.78 -10.88
CA LEU A 66 13.24 -6.63 -9.53
C LEU A 66 13.52 -5.23 -8.99
N PHE A 67 14.79 -4.84 -9.02
CA PHE A 67 15.28 -3.51 -8.61
C PHE A 67 14.67 -2.36 -9.43
N ALA A 68 14.20 -2.64 -10.65
CA ALA A 68 13.44 -1.73 -11.51
C ALA A 68 12.39 -0.89 -10.74
N SER A 69 11.65 -1.50 -9.82
CA SER A 69 10.60 -0.85 -9.01
C SER A 69 11.10 0.35 -8.18
N THR A 70 12.40 0.40 -7.85
CA THR A 70 13.04 1.48 -7.08
C THR A 70 13.91 2.42 -7.90
N LEU A 71 14.24 2.08 -9.15
CA LEU A 71 15.11 2.88 -10.03
C LEU A 71 14.37 4.01 -10.78
N THR A 72 13.05 3.96 -10.85
CA THR A 72 12.19 4.94 -11.53
C THR A 72 11.09 5.45 -10.59
N PRO A 73 10.69 6.74 -10.63
CA PRO A 73 9.61 7.26 -9.78
C PRO A 73 8.29 6.47 -9.93
N PRO A 74 7.56 6.20 -8.84
CA PRO A 74 6.24 5.58 -8.91
C PRO A 74 5.29 6.40 -9.80
N GLY A 75 4.61 5.74 -10.74
CA GLY A 75 3.74 6.38 -11.73
C GLY A 75 4.38 6.64 -13.10
N SER A 76 5.70 6.55 -13.26
CA SER A 76 6.39 6.69 -14.57
C SER A 76 6.31 5.45 -15.48
N ARG A 77 5.33 4.55 -15.25
CA ARG A 77 5.23 3.23 -15.89
C ARG A 77 3.83 2.97 -16.44
N SER A 78 3.69 2.80 -17.75
CA SER A 78 2.44 2.36 -18.38
C SER A 78 2.30 0.85 -18.28
N SER A 79 1.34 0.38 -17.47
CA SER A 79 0.97 -1.03 -17.38
C SER A 79 -0.02 -1.41 -18.50
N SER A 80 0.51 -1.70 -19.70
CA SER A 80 -0.22 -2.14 -20.91
C SER A 80 -1.20 -1.12 -21.54
N PRO A 81 -1.57 -1.28 -22.83
CA PRO A 81 -2.32 -0.27 -23.57
C PRO A 81 -3.83 -0.31 -23.30
N ALA A 82 -4.28 0.44 -22.28
CA ALA A 82 -5.70 0.77 -22.12
C ALA A 82 -6.08 1.95 -23.04
N PRO A 83 -7.11 1.83 -23.92
CA PRO A 83 -7.49 2.93 -24.79
C PRO A 83 -8.26 4.02 -24.02
N GLY A 84 -7.67 5.21 -23.95
CA GLY A 84 -8.43 6.45 -23.69
C GLY A 84 -8.57 6.92 -22.24
N SER A 85 -7.49 7.04 -21.49
CA SER A 85 -7.42 7.97 -20.35
C SER A 85 -6.44 9.12 -20.65
N ARG A 86 -6.95 10.35 -20.73
CA ARG A 86 -6.11 11.56 -20.80
C ARG A 86 -5.47 11.80 -19.42
N PRO A 87 -4.18 12.15 -19.33
CA PRO A 87 -3.61 12.65 -18.08
C PRO A 87 -4.29 13.98 -17.74
N ALA A 88 -5.09 14.02 -16.69
CA ALA A 88 -5.59 15.27 -16.14
C ALA A 88 -4.41 16.04 -15.52
N SER A 89 -4.18 17.27 -15.97
CA SER A 89 -3.16 18.15 -15.41
C SER A 89 -3.59 18.62 -14.02
N GLY A 90 -3.34 17.78 -13.01
CA GLY A 90 -3.78 17.93 -11.62
C GLY A 90 -3.09 19.04 -10.83
N GLY A 91 -3.14 20.27 -11.33
CA GLY A 91 -2.68 21.48 -10.65
C GLY A 91 -3.60 21.88 -9.49
N THR A 92 -3.78 20.99 -8.52
CA THR A 92 -4.63 21.22 -7.35
C THR A 92 -3.97 22.22 -6.40
N LEU A 93 -4.26 23.50 -6.62
CA LEU A 93 -4.07 24.53 -5.60
C LEU A 93 -4.78 24.08 -4.32
N MET A 94 -4.02 23.85 -3.26
CA MET A 94 -4.54 23.50 -1.93
C MET A 94 -5.21 24.72 -1.26
N THR A 95 -6.33 25.18 -1.82
CA THR A 95 -7.20 26.23 -1.24
C THR A 95 -8.02 25.70 -0.07
N GLY A 96 -7.35 25.01 0.86
CA GLY A 96 -7.91 24.69 2.16
C GLY A 96 -8.05 25.95 2.99
N SER A 97 -9.10 26.03 3.80
CA SER A 97 -9.24 27.13 4.77
C SER A 97 -8.01 27.17 5.68
N VAL A 98 -7.46 28.37 5.88
CA VAL A 98 -6.20 28.61 6.61
C VAL A 98 -6.36 28.29 8.12
N PHE A 99 -7.59 28.14 8.60
CA PHE A 99 -7.91 27.49 9.87
C PHE A 99 -8.09 25.98 9.65
N GLY A 100 -7.40 25.15 10.45
CA GLY A 100 -7.21 23.69 10.28
C GLY A 100 -8.44 22.77 10.38
N ASN A 101 -9.58 23.18 9.83
CA ASN A 101 -10.86 22.47 9.81
C ASN A 101 -11.21 21.88 8.43
N ALA A 102 -10.32 21.95 7.43
CA ALA A 102 -10.62 21.55 6.04
C ALA A 102 -10.26 20.08 5.72
N GLY A 103 -9.00 19.67 5.89
CA GLY A 103 -8.49 18.33 5.52
C GLY A 103 -9.16 17.14 6.22
N PHE A 104 -9.98 17.41 7.24
CA PHE A 104 -10.76 16.45 7.99
C PHE A 104 -12.24 16.34 7.54
N LYS A 105 -12.75 17.22 6.67
CA LYS A 105 -14.14 17.17 6.17
C LYS A 105 -14.33 16.20 5.01
N HIS A 106 -13.36 16.15 4.11
CA HIS A 106 -13.36 15.27 2.94
C HIS A 106 -12.91 13.85 3.30
N SER A 107 -13.17 12.89 2.41
CA SER A 107 -12.55 11.57 2.48
C SER A 107 -11.08 11.67 2.07
N LEU A 108 -10.19 10.84 2.62
CA LEU A 108 -8.85 10.72 2.01
C LEU A 108 -8.93 10.10 0.60
N LEU A 109 -10.00 9.36 0.30
CA LEU A 109 -10.30 8.83 -1.03
C LEU A 109 -10.63 9.90 -2.07
N ASP A 110 -10.91 11.14 -1.65
CA ASP A 110 -11.18 12.28 -2.56
C ASP A 110 -9.87 12.97 -3.01
N THR A 111 -8.70 12.35 -2.76
CA THR A 111 -7.37 12.93 -2.99
C THR A 111 -6.53 12.07 -3.93
N ALA A 112 -5.66 12.68 -4.74
CA ALA A 112 -4.79 11.98 -5.70
C ALA A 112 -3.80 10.97 -5.04
N ALA A 113 -3.62 11.04 -3.72
CA ALA A 113 -2.89 10.04 -2.94
C ALA A 113 -3.57 8.65 -2.98
N ALA A 114 -4.88 8.58 -3.21
CA ALA A 114 -5.61 7.32 -3.35
C ALA A 114 -5.29 6.60 -4.67
N ASP A 115 -5.01 7.35 -5.74
CA ASP A 115 -4.75 6.82 -7.09
C ASP A 115 -3.26 6.50 -7.36
N ASN A 116 -2.33 7.06 -6.58
CA ASN A 116 -0.89 6.92 -6.79
C ASN A 116 -0.35 5.60 -6.17
N PRO A 117 0.16 4.62 -6.97
CA PRO A 117 0.65 3.33 -6.45
C PRO A 117 1.90 3.39 -5.57
N GLY A 118 2.56 4.55 -5.49
CA GLY A 118 3.67 4.81 -4.57
C GLY A 118 3.26 5.44 -3.24
N ASP A 119 2.03 5.96 -3.11
CA ASP A 119 1.61 6.68 -1.92
C ASP A 119 1.17 5.74 -0.77
N PRO A 120 1.54 6.04 0.49
CA PRO A 120 1.10 5.26 1.65
C PRO A 120 -0.42 5.02 1.74
N LEU A 121 -1.27 5.94 1.27
CA LEU A 121 -2.72 5.74 1.26
C LEU A 121 -3.13 4.62 0.31
N ASN A 122 -2.63 4.62 -0.93
CA ASN A 122 -2.89 3.54 -1.88
C ASN A 122 -2.39 2.20 -1.33
N LEU A 123 -1.19 2.18 -0.73
CA LEU A 123 -0.64 0.97 -0.10
C LEU A 123 -1.51 0.45 1.06
N VAL A 124 -2.12 1.32 1.88
CA VAL A 124 -3.11 0.93 2.90
C VAL A 124 -4.38 0.33 2.27
N LEU A 125 -4.89 0.95 1.20
CA LEU A 125 -6.09 0.48 0.50
C LEU A 125 -5.87 -0.85 -0.26
N LYS A 126 -4.61 -1.19 -0.54
CA LYS A 126 -4.16 -2.43 -1.19
C LYS A 126 -3.64 -3.50 -0.22
N SER A 127 -3.28 -3.15 1.02
CA SER A 127 -2.86 -4.12 2.02
C SER A 127 -4.03 -4.93 2.59
N PHE A 128 -5.13 -4.25 2.92
CA PHE A 128 -6.34 -4.80 3.53
C PHE A 128 -7.42 -5.12 2.46
N VAL A 129 -7.15 -6.12 1.65
CA VAL A 129 -7.99 -6.58 0.52
C VAL A 129 -8.50 -8.00 0.76
N PRO A 130 -9.60 -8.46 0.14
CA PRO A 130 -10.10 -9.81 0.32
C PRO A 130 -9.07 -10.87 -0.10
N HIS A 131 -8.72 -11.78 0.81
CA HIS A 131 -7.87 -12.93 0.49
C HIS A 131 -8.71 -14.06 -0.11
N VAL A 132 -8.23 -14.62 -1.22
CA VAL A 132 -8.84 -15.75 -1.93
C VAL A 132 -7.82 -16.88 -1.94
N ALA A 133 -8.13 -17.98 -1.26
CA ALA A 133 -7.29 -19.17 -1.30
C ALA A 133 -7.38 -19.85 -2.67
N VAL A 134 -6.29 -20.46 -3.12
CA VAL A 134 -6.23 -21.28 -4.33
C VAL A 134 -5.83 -22.69 -3.93
N TYR A 135 -6.65 -23.67 -4.30
CA TYR A 135 -6.37 -25.10 -4.15
C TYR A 135 -6.56 -25.82 -5.48
N GLY A 136 -5.45 -26.19 -6.11
CA GLY A 136 -5.41 -27.08 -7.25
C GLY A 136 -5.57 -28.54 -6.84
N SER A 137 -5.97 -29.36 -7.81
CA SER A 137 -5.73 -30.80 -7.80
C SER A 137 -4.43 -31.11 -8.52
N GLU A 138 -3.90 -32.31 -8.29
CA GLU A 138 -2.65 -32.81 -8.86
C GLU A 138 -2.62 -32.72 -10.40
N ASP A 139 -3.74 -32.99 -11.07
CA ASP A 139 -3.93 -32.87 -12.52
C ASP A 139 -3.99 -31.43 -13.05
N VAL A 140 -4.23 -30.44 -12.18
CA VAL A 140 -4.08 -29.01 -12.51
C VAL A 140 -2.64 -28.57 -12.32
N ASP A 141 -2.01 -28.96 -11.22
CA ASP A 141 -0.62 -28.60 -10.95
C ASP A 141 0.36 -29.33 -11.89
N GLU A 142 -0.02 -30.48 -12.47
CA GLU A 142 0.67 -31.10 -13.61
C GLU A 142 0.54 -30.27 -14.90
N LEU A 143 -0.68 -29.88 -15.29
CA LEU A 143 -0.92 -29.04 -16.48
C LEU A 143 -0.17 -27.69 -16.38
N VAL A 144 -0.13 -27.10 -15.19
CA VAL A 144 0.58 -25.83 -14.93
C VAL A 144 2.11 -26.02 -14.94
N ARG A 145 2.60 -27.21 -14.57
CA ARG A 145 4.02 -27.58 -14.66
C ARG A 145 4.46 -27.89 -16.09
N GLU A 146 3.62 -28.52 -16.91
CA GLU A 146 3.85 -28.65 -18.37
C GLU A 146 4.02 -27.26 -19.02
N LYS A 147 3.34 -26.25 -18.48
CA LYS A 147 3.45 -24.85 -18.91
C LYS A 147 4.70 -24.11 -18.42
N GLY A 148 5.56 -24.74 -17.61
CA GLY A 148 6.79 -24.13 -17.07
C GLY A 148 6.63 -23.36 -15.75
N PHE A 149 5.53 -23.57 -15.01
CA PHE A 149 5.28 -22.92 -13.72
C PHE A 149 5.24 -23.95 -12.58
N GLU A 150 6.27 -23.95 -11.73
CA GLU A 150 6.40 -24.91 -10.62
C GLU A 150 5.47 -24.59 -9.45
N GLY A 151 5.06 -23.33 -9.29
CA GLY A 151 4.31 -22.85 -8.12
C GLY A 151 2.83 -23.23 -8.09
N GLY A 152 2.36 -24.06 -9.04
CA GLY A 152 0.98 -24.48 -9.21
C GLY A 152 0.08 -23.37 -9.78
N LEU A 153 -1.22 -23.63 -9.95
CA LEU A 153 -2.17 -22.67 -10.54
C LEU A 153 -2.16 -21.30 -9.85
N TRP A 154 -1.87 -21.26 -8.55
CA TRP A 154 -1.71 -20.03 -7.78
C TRP A 154 -0.69 -19.06 -8.41
N GLU A 155 0.45 -19.55 -8.91
CA GLU A 155 1.53 -18.71 -9.43
C GLU A 155 1.06 -17.86 -10.61
N ILE A 156 0.39 -18.49 -11.59
CA ILE A 156 -0.11 -17.80 -12.78
C ILE A 156 -1.29 -16.87 -12.43
N LEU A 157 -2.20 -17.28 -11.53
CA LEU A 157 -3.34 -16.45 -11.16
C LEU A 157 -2.95 -15.21 -10.34
N ARG A 158 -1.94 -15.32 -9.47
CA ARG A 158 -1.59 -14.34 -8.43
C ARG A 158 -1.55 -12.87 -8.90
N PRO A 159 -0.85 -12.49 -9.98
CA PRO A 159 -0.67 -11.08 -10.35
C PRO A 159 -1.99 -10.41 -10.77
N PHE A 160 -2.90 -11.17 -11.35
CA PHE A 160 -4.16 -10.67 -11.90
C PHE A 160 -5.21 -10.30 -10.84
N GLY A 161 -4.98 -10.66 -9.57
CA GLY A 161 -5.82 -10.20 -8.45
C GLY A 161 -5.51 -8.77 -8.00
N GLU A 162 -4.28 -8.27 -8.22
CA GLU A 162 -3.77 -7.03 -7.63
C GLU A 162 -4.39 -5.76 -8.24
N ARG A 163 -4.90 -5.85 -9.48
CA ARG A 163 -5.65 -4.80 -10.17
C ARG A 163 -6.68 -5.42 -11.12
N LEU A 164 -7.94 -5.41 -10.72
CA LEU A 164 -9.04 -5.93 -11.55
C LEU A 164 -9.30 -5.01 -12.75
N GLN A 165 -9.80 -5.58 -13.85
CA GLN A 165 -10.11 -4.81 -15.05
C GLN A 165 -11.46 -4.09 -14.93
N GLY A 166 -11.41 -2.75 -14.95
CA GLY A 166 -12.59 -1.89 -14.91
C GLY A 166 -13.31 -1.90 -13.56
N ARG A 167 -14.46 -1.21 -13.51
CA ARG A 167 -15.13 -0.90 -12.25
C ARG A 167 -15.72 -2.11 -11.55
N VAL A 168 -15.51 -2.16 -10.24
CA VAL A 168 -16.22 -3.03 -9.30
C VAL A 168 -17.16 -2.14 -8.47
N THR A 169 -18.46 -2.44 -8.52
CA THR A 169 -19.46 -1.77 -7.67
C THR A 169 -19.61 -2.54 -6.36
N VAL A 170 -19.60 -1.82 -5.25
CA VAL A 170 -19.76 -2.34 -3.89
C VAL A 170 -20.85 -1.54 -3.17
N ARG A 171 -21.66 -2.21 -2.35
CA ARG A 171 -22.73 -1.63 -1.53
C ARG A 171 -22.28 -1.45 -0.08
N ASP A 172 -22.53 -0.26 0.47
CA ASP A 172 -22.37 0.00 1.91
C ASP A 172 -23.52 -0.60 2.74
N SER A 173 -23.40 -0.59 4.07
CA SER A 173 -24.38 -1.21 4.98
C SER A 173 -25.72 -0.46 5.07
N ILE A 174 -25.92 0.59 4.27
CA ILE A 174 -27.14 1.38 4.15
C ILE A 174 -27.76 1.17 2.74
N GLY A 175 -27.12 0.38 1.88
CA GLY A 175 -27.52 0.11 0.50
C GLY A 175 -26.95 1.11 -0.53
N GLY A 176 -26.12 2.05 -0.09
CA GLY A 176 -25.45 3.01 -0.98
C GLY A 176 -24.43 2.30 -1.87
N SER A 177 -24.64 2.36 -3.19
CA SER A 177 -23.73 1.74 -4.16
C SER A 177 -22.63 2.70 -4.59
N LYS A 178 -21.37 2.26 -4.57
CA LYS A 178 -20.19 3.01 -5.07
C LYS A 178 -19.35 2.12 -5.98
N SER A 179 -18.77 2.70 -7.03
CA SER A 179 -17.93 1.98 -7.98
C SER A 179 -16.47 2.40 -7.86
N TRP A 180 -15.57 1.43 -7.88
CA TRP A 180 -14.12 1.60 -7.68
C TRP A 180 -13.35 1.07 -8.89
N ASP A 181 -12.42 1.87 -9.42
CA ASP A 181 -11.53 1.51 -10.54
C ASP A 181 -10.28 0.73 -10.10
N ASP A 182 -10.04 0.65 -8.78
CA ASP A 182 -8.82 0.12 -8.17
C ASP A 182 -9.06 -1.08 -7.25
N PHE A 183 -10.26 -1.68 -7.26
CA PHE A 183 -10.55 -2.86 -6.44
C PHE A 183 -9.63 -4.05 -6.80
N SER A 184 -9.31 -4.86 -5.79
CA SER A 184 -8.33 -5.93 -5.89
C SER A 184 -8.56 -7.00 -4.83
N VAL A 185 -8.05 -8.21 -5.09
CA VAL A 185 -8.07 -9.36 -4.17
C VAL A 185 -6.69 -9.98 -4.11
N ARG A 186 -6.30 -10.57 -2.96
CA ARG A 186 -5.01 -11.25 -2.82
C ARG A 186 -5.21 -12.75 -2.96
N LEU A 187 -4.66 -13.32 -4.04
CA LEU A 187 -4.66 -14.76 -4.27
C LEU A 187 -3.52 -15.39 -3.47
N VAL A 188 -3.86 -16.30 -2.57
CA VAL A 188 -2.93 -17.00 -1.66
C VAL A 188 -3.07 -18.51 -1.83
N ARG A 189 -2.04 -19.28 -1.49
CA ARG A 189 -2.16 -20.74 -1.45
C ARG A 189 -3.01 -21.19 -0.27
N PHE A 190 -3.75 -22.28 -0.44
CA PHE A 190 -4.62 -22.79 0.61
C PHE A 190 -3.81 -23.35 1.79
N GLY A 191 -4.03 -22.80 2.99
CA GLY A 191 -3.47 -23.30 4.25
C GLY A 191 -2.06 -22.78 4.61
N GLU A 192 -1.41 -22.03 3.73
CA GLU A 192 -0.11 -21.38 4.03
C GLU A 192 -0.27 -20.13 4.91
N GLY A 193 0.84 -19.65 5.49
CA GLY A 193 0.90 -18.36 6.18
C GLY A 193 0.19 -18.27 7.54
N VAL A 194 -0.09 -19.39 8.20
CA VAL A 194 -0.82 -19.44 9.48
C VAL A 194 0.06 -19.05 10.68
N GLU A 195 -0.36 -18.03 11.44
CA GLU A 195 0.15 -17.71 12.79
C GLU A 195 -0.71 -18.43 13.84
N LEU A 196 -0.11 -19.37 14.59
CA LEU A 196 -0.79 -20.00 15.73
C LEU A 196 -0.91 -19.02 16.91
N PRO A 197 -2.01 -19.04 17.68
CA PRO A 197 -2.13 -18.27 18.92
C PRO A 197 -1.02 -18.59 19.92
N GLU A 198 -0.50 -17.58 20.61
CA GLU A 198 0.40 -17.81 21.74
C GLU A 198 -0.39 -18.44 22.90
N PRO A 199 0.16 -19.47 23.58
CA PRO A 199 -0.52 -20.10 24.72
C PRO A 199 -0.67 -19.11 25.88
N LEU A 200 -1.81 -19.17 26.57
CA LEU A 200 -2.10 -18.31 27.72
C LEU A 200 -1.25 -18.73 28.94
N GLY A 201 -0.12 -18.05 29.10
CA GLY A 201 0.82 -18.24 30.20
C GLY A 201 2.18 -18.75 29.72
N GLY A 202 3.26 -18.19 30.26
CA GLY A 202 4.65 -18.51 29.92
C GLY A 202 5.13 -19.86 30.47
N ALA A 203 4.38 -20.94 30.23
CA ALA A 203 4.80 -22.30 30.55
C ALA A 203 6.00 -22.71 29.67
N SER A 204 6.93 -23.48 30.24
CA SER A 204 8.14 -23.89 29.55
C SER A 204 7.84 -24.77 28.33
N ARG A 205 8.69 -24.68 27.29
CA ARG A 205 8.62 -25.53 26.10
C ARG A 205 8.85 -26.99 26.46
N LEU A 206 7.79 -27.79 26.43
CA LEU A 206 7.90 -29.22 26.13
C LEU A 206 7.93 -29.40 24.60
N PRO A 207 8.73 -30.33 24.05
CA PRO A 207 8.68 -30.65 22.62
C PRO A 207 7.32 -31.29 22.26
N PRO A 208 6.83 -31.12 21.03
CA PRO A 208 5.59 -31.75 20.59
C PRO A 208 5.73 -33.29 20.57
N PRO A 209 4.63 -34.03 20.79
CA PRO A 209 4.65 -35.49 20.68
C PRO A 209 5.01 -35.93 19.26
N LEU A 210 5.85 -36.96 19.16
CA LEU A 210 6.39 -37.45 17.89
C LEU A 210 5.31 -38.22 17.09
N GLY A 211 4.65 -37.56 16.15
CA GLY A 211 3.64 -38.23 15.32
C GLY A 211 2.85 -37.35 14.34
N THR A 212 3.50 -36.81 13.31
CA THR A 212 2.94 -36.47 11.96
C THR A 212 4.01 -35.80 11.08
N ALA A 213 5.14 -36.49 10.86
CA ALA A 213 6.12 -36.05 9.88
C ALA A 213 5.70 -36.52 8.48
N SER A 214 4.94 -35.69 7.76
CA SER A 214 4.73 -35.89 6.31
C SER A 214 5.96 -35.37 5.56
N ALA A 215 6.68 -36.27 4.89
CA ALA A 215 7.96 -35.97 4.28
C ALA A 215 7.79 -35.54 2.81
N ASN A 216 7.71 -34.23 2.55
CA ASN A 216 8.23 -33.57 1.34
C ASN A 216 8.12 -32.04 1.46
N GLY A 217 9.11 -31.32 0.92
CA GLY A 217 9.16 -29.84 0.92
C GLY A 217 9.88 -29.24 2.14
N GLY A 218 10.98 -28.54 1.90
CA GLY A 218 11.81 -27.92 2.94
C GLY A 218 11.23 -26.62 3.50
N GLY A 219 10.19 -26.71 4.33
CA GLY A 219 9.62 -25.54 5.02
C GLY A 219 10.54 -25.00 6.11
N ALA A 220 11.15 -23.84 5.90
CA ALA A 220 11.98 -23.16 6.90
C ALA A 220 11.16 -22.84 8.17
N ALA A 221 11.74 -23.06 9.35
CA ALA A 221 11.07 -22.84 10.62
C ALA A 221 10.70 -21.36 10.81
N SER A 222 9.40 -21.07 10.94
CA SER A 222 8.86 -19.70 10.95
C SER A 222 9.59 -18.75 11.91
N PRO A 223 10.26 -17.69 11.41
CA PRO A 223 11.05 -16.80 12.24
C PRO A 223 10.14 -15.91 13.08
N ARG A 224 10.46 -15.81 14.38
CA ARG A 224 9.80 -14.96 15.37
C ARG A 224 9.69 -13.51 14.85
N ASN A 225 8.62 -12.79 15.19
CA ASN A 225 8.22 -11.50 14.58
C ASN A 225 9.33 -10.46 14.25
N GLY A 226 10.43 -10.36 15.01
CA GLY A 226 11.57 -9.52 14.64
C GLY A 226 12.25 -9.91 13.33
N GLY A 227 12.24 -11.19 12.95
CA GLY A 227 12.75 -11.69 11.67
C GLY A 227 12.00 -11.16 10.46
N ARG A 228 10.67 -10.96 10.56
CA ARG A 228 9.88 -10.31 9.50
C ARG A 228 10.32 -8.86 9.26
N ILE A 229 10.63 -8.12 10.32
CA ILE A 229 11.13 -6.74 10.21
C ILE A 229 12.54 -6.77 9.58
N ALA A 230 13.42 -7.66 10.03
CA ALA A 230 14.75 -7.84 9.45
C ALA A 230 14.72 -8.23 7.96
N GLN A 231 13.76 -9.04 7.52
CA GLN A 231 13.54 -9.36 6.10
C GLN A 231 13.14 -8.12 5.29
N VAL A 232 12.27 -7.24 5.82
CA VAL A 232 11.91 -5.97 5.16
C VAL A 232 13.12 -5.04 5.05
N GLU A 233 13.91 -4.89 6.11
CA GLU A 233 15.17 -4.13 6.08
C GLU A 233 16.14 -4.70 5.02
N ALA A 234 16.34 -6.03 5.00
CA ALA A 234 17.25 -6.70 4.06
C ALA A 234 16.83 -6.54 2.60
N VAL A 235 15.53 -6.63 2.27
CA VAL A 235 15.02 -6.36 0.92
C VAL A 235 15.35 -4.94 0.49
N VAL A 236 15.02 -3.94 1.32
CA VAL A 236 15.23 -2.53 0.94
C VAL A 236 16.73 -2.21 0.89
N GLU A 237 17.55 -2.84 1.72
CA GLU A 237 19.02 -2.74 1.68
C GLU A 237 19.62 -3.34 0.40
N ARG A 238 19.10 -4.48 -0.10
CA ARG A 238 19.49 -5.01 -1.42
C ARG A 238 19.15 -4.02 -2.54
N HIS A 239 17.94 -3.45 -2.51
CA HIS A 239 17.51 -2.44 -3.49
C HIS A 239 18.33 -1.14 -3.45
N LEU A 240 18.67 -0.64 -2.26
CA LEU A 240 19.55 0.51 -2.09
C LEU A 240 20.96 0.21 -2.58
N SER A 241 21.53 -0.93 -2.22
CA SER A 241 22.89 -1.32 -2.60
C SER A 241 23.05 -1.53 -4.10
N TYR A 242 22.04 -2.11 -4.76
CA TYR A 242 21.99 -2.17 -6.23
C TYR A 242 22.00 -0.77 -6.84
N ALA A 243 21.20 0.16 -6.31
CA ALA A 243 21.08 1.52 -6.86
C ALA A 243 22.33 2.39 -6.65
N GLU A 244 23.00 2.28 -5.49
CA GLU A 244 24.32 2.91 -5.28
C GLU A 244 25.35 2.34 -6.28
N SER A 245 25.41 1.01 -6.42
CA SER A 245 26.33 0.33 -7.36
C SER A 245 26.09 0.71 -8.82
N ALA A 246 24.82 0.72 -9.26
CA ALA A 246 24.43 1.04 -10.64
C ALA A 246 24.69 2.51 -11.00
N PHE A 247 24.64 3.43 -10.02
CA PHE A 247 25.01 4.82 -10.23
C PHE A 247 26.53 5.03 -10.27
N MET A 248 27.28 4.32 -9.42
CA MET A 248 28.76 4.40 -9.39
C MET A 248 29.43 3.70 -10.58
N GLY A 249 28.77 2.74 -11.22
CA GLY A 249 29.28 2.05 -12.41
C GLY A 249 29.27 2.90 -13.69
N HIS A 250 28.45 3.93 -13.79
CA HIS A 250 28.39 4.80 -14.97
C HIS A 250 29.37 5.98 -14.86
N GLY A 251 30.51 5.88 -15.56
CA GLY A 251 31.51 6.95 -15.65
C GLY A 251 31.00 8.23 -16.31
N ASP A 252 29.97 8.15 -17.16
CA ASP A 252 29.19 9.33 -17.57
C ASP A 252 28.03 9.54 -16.60
N ARG A 253 28.11 10.61 -15.80
CA ARG A 253 27.19 10.87 -14.69
C ARG A 253 25.78 11.16 -15.22
N PRO A 254 24.75 10.32 -14.95
CA PRO A 254 23.38 10.71 -15.25
C PRO A 254 23.03 11.96 -14.42
N ALA A 255 22.85 13.09 -15.09
CA ALA A 255 22.89 14.43 -14.48
C ALA A 255 21.70 14.80 -13.57
N THR A 256 20.78 13.85 -13.31
CA THR A 256 19.44 14.08 -12.77
C THR A 256 19.23 13.63 -11.31
N PRO A 257 19.43 12.35 -10.89
CA PRO A 257 19.00 11.87 -9.57
C PRO A 257 19.72 12.46 -8.36
N VAL A 258 20.86 13.15 -8.57
CA VAL A 258 21.73 13.74 -7.55
C VAL A 258 21.59 15.27 -7.44
N ARG A 259 20.91 15.93 -8.39
CA ARG A 259 20.58 17.37 -8.29
C ARG A 259 19.26 17.63 -7.55
N GLN A 260 18.40 16.61 -7.44
CA GLN A 260 17.11 16.72 -6.78
C GLN A 260 17.25 16.56 -5.25
N GLY A 261 16.35 17.20 -4.49
CA GLY A 261 16.19 16.98 -3.05
C GLY A 261 15.18 15.88 -2.74
N LEU A 262 14.73 15.81 -1.49
CA LEU A 262 13.56 15.01 -1.13
C LEU A 262 12.31 15.63 -1.77
N ASP A 263 11.48 14.79 -2.39
CA ASP A 263 10.16 15.20 -2.86
C ASP A 263 9.18 15.28 -1.66
N VAL A 264 8.28 16.25 -1.70
CA VAL A 264 7.27 16.49 -0.64
C VAL A 264 5.91 15.96 -1.07
N ASP A 265 5.67 15.89 -2.38
CA ASP A 265 4.42 15.52 -3.02
C ASP A 265 4.47 14.06 -3.52
N ALA A 266 5.63 13.60 -3.99
CA ALA A 266 5.91 12.18 -4.25
C ALA A 266 6.54 11.49 -3.02
N THR A 267 6.25 10.20 -2.84
CA THR A 267 6.88 9.38 -1.79
C THR A 267 8.13 8.68 -2.34
N SER A 268 9.21 8.66 -1.53
CA SER A 268 10.48 7.99 -1.86
C SER A 268 10.25 6.52 -2.22
N PRO A 269 10.73 6.00 -3.38
CA PRO A 269 10.41 4.66 -3.84
C PRO A 269 10.91 3.57 -2.88
N TYR A 270 12.01 3.80 -2.17
CA TYR A 270 12.51 2.89 -1.13
C TYR A 270 11.58 2.85 0.09
N TYR A 271 10.95 3.97 0.46
CA TYR A 271 9.93 3.98 1.50
C TYR A 271 8.63 3.34 1.03
N SER A 272 8.19 3.58 -0.21
CA SER A 272 7.07 2.86 -0.82
C SER A 272 7.29 1.35 -0.84
N LEU A 273 8.52 0.89 -1.14
CA LEU A 273 8.90 -0.52 -1.06
C LEU A 273 8.89 -1.03 0.39
N TYR A 274 9.50 -0.29 1.34
CA TYR A 274 9.49 -0.63 2.76
C TYR A 274 8.08 -0.84 3.29
N LEU A 275 7.16 0.10 2.99
CA LEU A 275 5.74 -0.01 3.32
C LEU A 275 5.08 -1.22 2.64
N ARG A 276 5.25 -1.38 1.32
CA ARG A 276 4.64 -2.49 0.57
C ARG A 276 5.09 -3.85 1.13
N ARG A 277 6.37 -4.00 1.48
CA ARG A 277 6.93 -5.23 2.07
C ARG A 277 6.50 -5.45 3.51
N LEU A 278 6.48 -4.42 4.35
CA LEU A 278 5.92 -4.49 5.71
C LEU A 278 4.46 -4.99 5.71
N LEU A 279 3.67 -4.54 4.74
CA LEU A 279 2.24 -4.85 4.58
C LEU A 279 1.94 -6.09 3.70
N SER A 280 2.91 -6.61 2.96
CA SER A 280 2.78 -7.83 2.16
C SER A 280 2.65 -9.09 3.04
N GLY A 281 1.93 -10.11 2.58
CA GLY A 281 1.77 -11.38 3.31
C GLY A 281 1.39 -11.23 4.78
N ILE A 282 0.33 -10.48 5.08
CA ILE A 282 -0.28 -10.49 6.43
C ILE A 282 -0.64 -11.95 6.75
N PRO A 283 -0.19 -12.53 7.88
CA PRO A 283 -0.42 -13.94 8.18
C PRO A 283 -1.88 -14.18 8.56
N VAL A 284 -2.36 -15.41 8.30
CA VAL A 284 -3.66 -15.87 8.80
C VAL A 284 -3.53 -16.00 10.31
N ALA A 285 -4.19 -15.13 11.08
CA ALA A 285 -4.01 -15.04 12.53
C ALA A 285 -5.36 -14.96 13.26
N ALA A 286 -5.42 -15.45 14.51
CA ALA A 286 -6.69 -15.54 15.23
C ALA A 286 -7.32 -14.18 15.62
N HIS A 287 -6.52 -13.10 15.61
CA HIS A 287 -6.88 -11.77 16.14
C HIS A 287 -7.33 -10.75 15.09
N GLU A 288 -7.17 -11.07 13.80
CA GLU A 288 -7.65 -10.26 12.68
C GLU A 288 -7.95 -11.13 11.46
N THR A 289 -9.03 -10.82 10.74
CA THR A 289 -9.60 -11.69 9.71
C THR A 289 -9.27 -11.26 8.28
N PHE A 290 -8.45 -10.21 8.10
CA PHE A 290 -8.02 -9.73 6.77
C PHE A 290 -7.34 -10.79 5.90
N ALA A 291 -6.56 -11.67 6.51
CA ALA A 291 -5.88 -12.76 5.84
C ALA A 291 -6.68 -14.08 5.84
N HIS A 292 -7.86 -14.12 6.48
CA HIS A 292 -8.72 -15.29 6.41
C HIS A 292 -9.33 -15.36 5.00
N PRO A 293 -9.45 -16.55 4.38
CA PRO A 293 -10.01 -16.65 3.04
C PRO A 293 -11.48 -16.24 3.05
N VAL A 294 -11.83 -15.20 2.29
CA VAL A 294 -13.25 -14.88 2.02
C VAL A 294 -13.86 -15.89 1.05
N ALA A 295 -13.00 -16.44 0.19
CA ALA A 295 -13.31 -17.47 -0.80
C ALA A 295 -12.13 -18.43 -1.00
N SER A 296 -12.41 -19.59 -1.59
CA SER A 296 -11.44 -20.58 -2.05
C SER A 296 -11.76 -21.02 -3.47
N VAL A 297 -10.81 -20.84 -4.38
CA VAL A 297 -10.79 -21.40 -5.74
C VAL A 297 -10.39 -22.87 -5.63
N VAL A 298 -11.31 -23.77 -5.98
CA VAL A 298 -11.06 -25.22 -6.02
C VAL A 298 -11.01 -25.65 -7.48
N ALA A 299 -9.82 -25.99 -7.98
CA ALA A 299 -9.57 -26.23 -9.40
C ALA A 299 -9.35 -27.71 -9.74
N ILE A 300 -9.94 -28.16 -10.86
CA ILE A 300 -9.71 -29.47 -11.48
C ILE A 300 -9.45 -29.34 -12.97
N SER A 301 -8.69 -30.27 -13.56
CA SER A 301 -8.40 -30.30 -14.98
C SER A 301 -9.49 -31.04 -15.75
N SER A 302 -9.71 -30.60 -16.99
CA SER A 302 -10.44 -31.35 -18.02
C SER A 302 -9.82 -32.73 -18.33
N ARG A 303 -8.55 -32.95 -17.95
CA ARG A 303 -7.84 -34.22 -18.05
C ARG A 303 -8.17 -35.21 -16.92
N ASN A 304 -8.88 -34.78 -15.87
CA ASN A 304 -9.24 -35.63 -14.73
C ASN A 304 -10.30 -36.69 -15.13
N PRO A 305 -10.11 -37.99 -14.81
CA PRO A 305 -11.06 -39.06 -15.18
C PRO A 305 -12.30 -39.15 -14.28
N ALA A 306 -12.26 -38.61 -13.05
CA ALA A 306 -13.32 -38.68 -12.05
C ALA A 306 -13.60 -37.30 -11.41
N PRO A 307 -13.87 -36.25 -12.20
CA PRO A 307 -13.78 -34.84 -11.77
C PRO A 307 -14.71 -34.49 -10.59
N ILE A 308 -15.95 -34.99 -10.59
CA ILE A 308 -16.92 -34.73 -9.52
C ILE A 308 -16.56 -35.47 -8.23
N GLU A 309 -15.88 -36.61 -8.33
CA GLU A 309 -15.37 -37.35 -7.17
C GLU A 309 -14.13 -36.66 -6.59
N THR A 310 -13.19 -36.23 -7.44
CA THR A 310 -12.04 -35.40 -7.01
C THR A 310 -12.52 -34.13 -6.32
N LEU A 311 -13.50 -33.40 -6.86
CA LEU A 311 -14.06 -32.20 -6.21
C LEU A 311 -14.68 -32.49 -4.83
N ARG A 312 -15.34 -33.64 -4.66
CA ARG A 312 -15.85 -34.08 -3.34
C ARG A 312 -14.69 -34.42 -2.38
N ARG A 313 -13.60 -35.02 -2.88
CA ARG A 313 -12.40 -35.33 -2.09
C ARG A 313 -11.71 -34.05 -1.61
N LEU A 314 -11.45 -33.09 -2.51
CA LEU A 314 -10.88 -31.77 -2.17
C LEU A 314 -11.75 -31.00 -1.16
N TYR A 315 -13.08 -31.11 -1.27
CA TYR A 315 -14.01 -30.54 -0.28
C TYR A 315 -13.86 -31.20 1.10
N ALA A 316 -13.76 -32.53 1.16
CA ALA A 316 -13.55 -33.25 2.41
C ALA A 316 -12.19 -32.93 3.05
N GLU A 317 -11.12 -32.95 2.26
CA GLU A 317 -9.75 -32.61 2.66
C GLU A 317 -9.66 -31.22 3.32
N THR A 318 -10.33 -30.21 2.74
CA THR A 318 -10.30 -28.80 3.22
C THR A 318 -11.29 -28.49 4.34
N SER A 319 -12.25 -29.38 4.61
CA SER A 319 -13.32 -29.14 5.60
C SER A 319 -13.23 -30.04 6.84
N GLN A 320 -12.73 -31.27 6.69
CA GLN A 320 -12.66 -32.31 7.73
C GLN A 320 -11.32 -33.07 7.77
N GLY A 321 -10.56 -33.08 6.67
CA GLY A 321 -9.27 -33.77 6.57
C GLY A 321 -8.07 -32.95 7.03
N GLU A 322 -6.88 -33.42 6.65
CA GLU A 322 -5.57 -32.89 7.11
C GLU A 322 -5.32 -31.43 6.71
N LYS A 323 -5.88 -30.98 5.58
CA LYS A 323 -5.73 -29.60 5.08
C LYS A 323 -6.75 -28.63 5.69
N LYS A 324 -7.47 -29.01 6.75
CA LYS A 324 -8.45 -28.15 7.42
C LYS A 324 -7.77 -26.93 8.07
N LEU A 325 -8.34 -25.75 7.85
CA LEU A 325 -7.89 -24.50 8.48
C LEU A 325 -8.06 -24.53 10.02
N PRO A 326 -7.27 -23.73 10.77
CA PRO A 326 -7.33 -23.69 12.24
C PRO A 326 -8.73 -23.44 12.79
N VAL A 327 -9.01 -23.96 14.00
CA VAL A 327 -10.35 -23.92 14.64
C VAL A 327 -10.89 -22.52 15.00
N TRP A 328 -10.09 -21.48 14.82
CA TRP A 328 -10.46 -20.06 14.95
C TRP A 328 -10.61 -19.33 13.60
N VAL A 329 -10.33 -20.00 12.47
CA VAL A 329 -10.74 -19.58 11.14
C VAL A 329 -12.15 -20.12 10.88
N ASP A 330 -12.99 -19.30 10.27
CA ASP A 330 -14.34 -19.70 9.89
C ASP A 330 -14.30 -20.66 8.67
N PRO A 331 -14.83 -21.90 8.76
CA PRO A 331 -14.92 -22.83 7.63
C PRO A 331 -15.97 -22.43 6.57
N GLU A 332 -16.86 -21.47 6.89
CA GLU A 332 -17.86 -20.91 5.98
C GLU A 332 -17.29 -19.76 5.13
N TYR A 333 -16.35 -20.13 4.25
CA TYR A 333 -15.89 -19.32 3.13
C TYR A 333 -16.52 -19.78 1.81
N LEU A 334 -16.67 -18.85 0.86
CA LEU A 334 -17.23 -19.11 -0.46
C LEU A 334 -16.33 -20.09 -1.24
N ARG A 335 -16.85 -21.25 -1.64
CA ARG A 335 -16.12 -22.18 -2.51
C ARG A 335 -16.52 -21.91 -3.96
N TYR A 336 -15.52 -21.68 -4.83
CA TYR A 336 -15.70 -21.34 -6.24
C TYR A 336 -14.96 -22.37 -7.10
N TYR A 337 -15.69 -23.13 -7.91
CA TYR A 337 -15.15 -24.31 -8.59
C TYR A 337 -14.68 -23.98 -10.01
N VAL A 338 -13.41 -24.26 -10.32
CA VAL A 338 -12.83 -23.98 -11.65
C VAL A 338 -12.55 -25.28 -12.38
N LEU A 339 -13.09 -25.42 -13.59
CA LEU A 339 -12.66 -26.44 -14.53
C LEU A 339 -11.60 -25.84 -15.47
N VAL A 340 -10.38 -26.34 -15.41
CA VAL A 340 -9.26 -25.94 -16.25
C VAL A 340 -9.29 -26.76 -17.54
N HIS A 341 -9.70 -26.13 -18.63
CA HIS A 341 -9.71 -26.73 -19.96
C HIS A 341 -8.32 -26.58 -20.61
N ASP A 342 -7.74 -27.72 -21.00
CA ASP A 342 -6.52 -27.80 -21.79
C ASP A 342 -6.86 -27.61 -23.27
N GLU A 343 -6.70 -26.39 -23.77
CA GLU A 343 -7.12 -25.96 -25.11
C GLU A 343 -6.43 -26.75 -26.25
N GLU A 344 -5.31 -27.40 -25.96
CA GLU A 344 -4.48 -28.10 -26.95
C GLU A 344 -4.68 -29.62 -26.93
N ARG A 345 -5.07 -30.20 -25.78
CA ARG A 345 -5.15 -31.66 -25.58
C ARG A 345 -6.55 -32.18 -25.23
N SER A 346 -7.47 -31.32 -24.81
CA SER A 346 -8.82 -31.70 -24.39
C SER A 346 -9.90 -31.30 -25.40
N ASP A 347 -11.01 -32.05 -25.39
CA ASP A 347 -12.21 -31.72 -26.17
C ASP A 347 -13.08 -30.69 -25.43
N ILE A 348 -13.23 -29.50 -26.02
CA ILE A 348 -14.05 -28.41 -25.47
C ILE A 348 -15.53 -28.82 -25.32
N THR A 349 -16.04 -29.71 -26.17
CA THR A 349 -17.43 -30.21 -26.13
C THR A 349 -17.66 -31.06 -24.88
N LYS A 350 -16.72 -31.97 -24.59
CA LYS A 350 -16.73 -32.79 -23.37
C LYS A 350 -16.54 -31.92 -22.13
N SER A 351 -15.65 -30.93 -22.21
CA SER A 351 -15.36 -29.99 -21.11
C SER A 351 -16.57 -29.11 -20.78
N MET A 352 -17.32 -28.64 -21.79
CA MET A 352 -18.60 -27.93 -21.61
C MET A 352 -19.68 -28.83 -20.99
N ALA A 353 -19.81 -30.08 -21.46
CA ALA A 353 -20.78 -31.04 -20.90
C ALA A 353 -20.48 -31.36 -19.42
N LEU A 354 -19.20 -31.52 -19.07
CA LEU A 354 -18.73 -31.67 -17.70
C LEU A 354 -18.98 -30.40 -16.87
N PHE A 355 -18.72 -29.21 -17.41
CA PHE A 355 -18.98 -27.94 -16.71
C PHE A 355 -20.47 -27.77 -16.38
N GLU A 356 -21.37 -28.10 -17.30
CA GLU A 356 -22.81 -28.13 -17.03
C GLU A 356 -23.20 -29.24 -16.04
N GLN A 357 -22.45 -30.35 -15.96
CA GLN A 357 -22.63 -31.34 -14.90
C GLN A 357 -22.17 -30.81 -13.54
N MET A 358 -21.04 -30.10 -13.46
CA MET A 358 -20.55 -29.44 -12.24
C MET A 358 -21.56 -28.43 -11.70
N LYS A 359 -22.08 -27.51 -12.56
CA LYS A 359 -23.14 -26.54 -12.19
C LYS A 359 -24.33 -27.21 -11.50
N ARG A 360 -24.80 -28.33 -12.05
CA ARG A 360 -25.95 -29.09 -11.52
C ARG A 360 -25.68 -29.79 -10.18
N HIS A 361 -24.42 -30.06 -9.82
CA HIS A 361 -24.06 -30.76 -8.58
C HIS A 361 -23.46 -29.85 -7.49
N LEU A 362 -22.87 -28.71 -7.87
CA LEU A 362 -22.07 -27.84 -6.99
C LEU A 362 -22.58 -26.38 -6.95
N GLY A 363 -23.56 -26.04 -7.79
CA GLY A 363 -24.17 -24.71 -7.83
C GLY A 363 -23.51 -23.75 -8.83
N LEU A 364 -23.92 -22.49 -8.76
CA LEU A 364 -23.60 -21.46 -9.76
C LEU A 364 -22.20 -20.82 -9.61
N HIS A 365 -21.51 -21.05 -8.49
CA HIS A 365 -20.18 -20.50 -8.22
C HIS A 365 -19.10 -21.34 -8.90
N CYS A 366 -19.05 -21.28 -10.24
CA CYS A 366 -18.05 -22.01 -11.02
C CYS A 366 -17.73 -21.34 -12.37
N HIS A 367 -16.53 -21.60 -12.90
CA HIS A 367 -16.03 -21.06 -14.17
C HIS A 367 -15.27 -22.13 -14.98
N LEU A 368 -15.26 -21.97 -16.31
CA LEU A 368 -14.50 -22.80 -17.25
C LEU A 368 -13.28 -22.00 -17.73
N LEU A 369 -12.16 -22.16 -17.05
CA LEU A 369 -10.91 -21.46 -17.38
C LEU A 369 -10.19 -22.21 -18.50
N ARG A 370 -10.03 -21.58 -19.66
CA ARG A 370 -9.34 -22.16 -20.83
C ARG A 370 -7.88 -21.69 -20.84
N LEU A 371 -6.94 -22.63 -20.93
CA LEU A 371 -5.49 -22.38 -20.96
C LEU A 371 -4.84 -23.33 -21.98
N ARG A 372 -3.73 -22.92 -22.60
CA ARG A 372 -2.84 -23.84 -23.32
C ARG A 372 -1.97 -24.62 -22.33
N SER A 373 -1.65 -25.89 -22.60
CA SER A 373 -0.69 -26.66 -21.78
C SER A 373 0.76 -26.41 -22.18
N SER A 374 1.01 -25.94 -23.41
CA SER A 374 2.32 -25.51 -23.89
C SER A 374 2.92 -24.37 -23.07
N GLN A 375 4.21 -24.51 -22.77
CA GLN A 375 5.06 -23.42 -22.29
C GLN A 375 5.20 -22.36 -23.39
N SER A 376 5.04 -21.08 -23.02
CA SER A 376 5.23 -19.95 -23.94
C SER A 376 6.67 -19.44 -23.86
N ALA A 377 7.23 -19.08 -25.00
CA ALA A 377 8.54 -18.45 -25.17
C ALA A 377 8.39 -17.03 -25.71
N GLU A 378 9.39 -16.17 -25.45
CA GLU A 378 9.46 -14.79 -25.98
C GLU A 378 9.38 -14.72 -27.52
N THR A 379 9.73 -15.81 -28.20
CA THR A 379 9.69 -15.96 -29.66
C THR A 379 8.29 -16.26 -30.24
N ASP A 380 7.28 -16.51 -29.40
CA ASP A 380 5.93 -16.81 -29.89
C ASP A 380 5.17 -15.51 -30.18
N ASP A 381 4.53 -15.42 -31.36
CA ASP A 381 3.83 -14.21 -31.86
C ASP A 381 2.77 -13.64 -30.90
N ASP A 382 2.21 -14.45 -30.00
CA ASP A 382 1.18 -14.05 -29.02
C ASP A 382 1.61 -14.24 -27.55
N SER A 383 2.91 -14.32 -27.30
CA SER A 383 3.48 -14.31 -25.95
C SER A 383 3.46 -12.91 -25.31
N ILE A 384 3.30 -12.87 -23.99
CA ILE A 384 3.56 -11.70 -23.15
C ILE A 384 4.29 -12.14 -21.87
N PRO A 385 5.16 -11.30 -21.28
CA PRO A 385 5.74 -11.59 -19.97
C PRO A 385 4.63 -11.66 -18.90
N LEU A 386 4.70 -12.66 -18.02
CA LEU A 386 3.80 -12.77 -16.86
C LEU A 386 3.98 -11.50 -15.99
N PRO A 387 2.92 -10.74 -15.67
CA PRO A 387 3.03 -9.58 -14.80
C PRO A 387 3.58 -9.98 -13.42
N LYS A 388 4.52 -9.22 -12.87
CA LYS A 388 5.04 -9.49 -11.53
C LYS A 388 4.00 -9.14 -10.46
N SER A 389 3.91 -9.95 -9.41
CA SER A 389 3.14 -9.63 -8.20
C SER A 389 3.87 -8.54 -7.42
N GLU A 390 3.30 -7.33 -7.34
CA GLU A 390 3.87 -6.27 -6.49
C GLU A 390 3.78 -6.67 -5.01
N TRP A 391 2.79 -7.48 -4.63
CA TRP A 391 2.52 -7.89 -3.25
C TRP A 391 3.17 -9.22 -2.84
N MET A 392 4.34 -9.53 -3.42
CA MET A 392 5.26 -10.55 -2.92
C MET A 392 5.79 -10.23 -1.52
N THR A 393 6.01 -11.27 -0.72
CA THR A 393 6.53 -11.14 0.66
C THR A 393 8.02 -10.86 0.66
N PRO A 394 8.58 -10.24 1.74
CA PRO A 394 10.02 -10.01 1.78
C PRO A 394 10.83 -11.31 1.86
N ALA A 395 10.25 -12.41 2.36
CA ALA A 395 10.88 -13.73 2.29
C ALA A 395 10.94 -14.27 0.85
N GLU A 396 9.85 -14.20 0.09
CA GLU A 396 9.81 -14.59 -1.33
C GLU A 396 10.79 -13.78 -2.18
N GLU A 397 10.90 -12.46 -1.97
CA GLU A 397 11.81 -11.62 -2.75
C GLU A 397 13.28 -11.88 -2.40
N LEU A 398 13.61 -12.16 -1.13
CA LEU A 398 14.96 -12.58 -0.75
C LEU A 398 15.32 -13.94 -1.35
N GLU A 399 14.42 -14.94 -1.29
CA GLU A 399 14.65 -16.26 -1.89
C GLU A 399 14.89 -16.18 -3.41
N ILE A 400 14.14 -15.32 -4.10
CA ILE A 400 14.33 -15.08 -5.54
C ILE A 400 15.65 -14.34 -5.81
N LEU A 401 16.00 -13.33 -5.01
CA LEU A 401 17.29 -12.63 -5.14
C LEU A 401 18.48 -13.57 -4.88
N GLU A 402 18.43 -14.39 -3.84
CA GLU A 402 19.46 -15.38 -3.50
C GLU A 402 19.63 -16.39 -4.64
N LYS A 403 18.54 -16.98 -5.15
CA LYS A 403 18.61 -17.87 -6.33
C LYS A 403 19.19 -17.20 -7.56
N THR A 404 18.93 -15.91 -7.78
CA THR A 404 19.43 -15.17 -8.95
C THR A 404 20.87 -14.66 -8.75
N ASP A 405 21.36 -14.57 -7.51
CA ASP A 405 22.79 -14.38 -7.20
C ASP A 405 23.57 -15.70 -7.38
N GLU A 406 22.97 -16.86 -7.08
CA GLU A 406 23.57 -18.19 -7.23
C GLU A 406 23.72 -18.66 -8.69
N HIS A 407 22.81 -18.24 -9.58
CA HIS A 407 22.84 -18.62 -11.00
C HIS A 407 23.58 -17.55 -11.82
N GLU A 408 24.83 -17.85 -12.20
CA GLU A 408 25.66 -17.00 -13.09
C GLU A 408 25.10 -16.87 -14.53
N ASP A 409 24.03 -17.60 -14.87
CA ASP A 409 23.38 -17.53 -16.16
C ASP A 409 22.77 -16.15 -16.44
N PHE A 410 23.29 -15.48 -17.47
CA PHE A 410 22.83 -14.19 -17.99
C PHE A 410 21.41 -14.20 -18.62
N ALA A 411 20.64 -15.27 -18.43
CA ALA A 411 19.31 -15.43 -18.98
C ALA A 411 18.27 -14.61 -18.20
N ASP A 412 17.37 -13.92 -18.90
CA ASP A 412 16.25 -13.24 -18.24
C ASP A 412 15.27 -14.30 -17.71
N HIS A 413 15.08 -14.31 -16.39
CA HIS A 413 14.20 -15.26 -15.69
C HIS A 413 12.71 -14.87 -15.78
N THR A 414 12.37 -13.87 -16.60
CA THR A 414 10.98 -13.48 -16.88
C THR A 414 10.23 -14.62 -17.57
N ARG A 415 9.25 -15.20 -16.86
CA ARG A 415 8.36 -16.24 -17.43
C ARG A 415 7.33 -15.62 -18.36
N TYR A 416 7.05 -16.27 -19.49
CA TYR A 416 6.08 -15.81 -20.50
C TYR A 416 4.79 -16.64 -20.46
N ILE A 417 3.68 -16.04 -20.91
CA ILE A 417 2.37 -16.66 -21.08
C ILE A 417 1.72 -16.15 -22.36
N PHE A 418 0.82 -16.91 -22.97
CA PHE A 418 0.04 -16.43 -24.12
C PHE A 418 -0.97 -15.36 -23.72
N GLU A 419 -1.20 -14.37 -24.58
CA GLU A 419 -2.19 -13.32 -24.32
C GLU A 419 -3.62 -13.89 -24.20
N SER A 420 -3.94 -15.00 -24.87
CA SER A 420 -5.21 -15.72 -24.69
C SER A 420 -5.43 -16.14 -23.24
N ASP A 421 -4.41 -16.73 -22.64
CA ASP A 421 -4.45 -17.33 -21.31
C ASP A 421 -4.51 -16.21 -20.25
N ALA A 422 -3.68 -15.18 -20.44
CA ALA A 422 -3.74 -13.96 -19.63
C ALA A 422 -5.12 -13.28 -19.69
N THR A 423 -5.78 -13.29 -20.85
CA THR A 423 -7.11 -12.71 -21.03
C THR A 423 -8.19 -13.56 -20.37
N ALA A 424 -8.15 -14.89 -20.54
CA ALA A 424 -9.05 -15.83 -19.86
C ALA A 424 -8.96 -15.69 -18.33
N ILE A 425 -7.73 -15.60 -17.78
CA ILE A 425 -7.49 -15.41 -16.35
C ILE A 425 -8.04 -14.06 -15.85
N ARG A 426 -7.82 -12.95 -16.59
CA ARG A 426 -8.39 -11.63 -16.26
C ARG A 426 -9.92 -11.67 -16.23
N THR A 427 -10.56 -12.32 -17.21
CA THR A 427 -12.02 -12.49 -17.25
C THR A 427 -12.53 -13.33 -16.08
N PHE A 428 -11.91 -14.50 -15.82
CA PHE A 428 -12.24 -15.38 -14.71
C PHE A 428 -12.20 -14.66 -13.35
N ILE A 429 -11.07 -14.03 -13.02
CA ILE A 429 -10.89 -13.39 -11.70
C ILE A 429 -11.86 -12.21 -11.56
N ARG A 430 -12.08 -11.43 -12.63
CA ARG A 430 -13.08 -10.35 -12.62
C ARG A 430 -14.49 -10.89 -12.35
N GLU A 431 -14.92 -11.91 -13.07
CA GLU A 431 -16.24 -12.52 -12.90
C GLU A 431 -16.42 -13.09 -11.49
N MET A 432 -15.44 -13.86 -10.99
CA MET A 432 -15.45 -14.40 -9.63
C MET A 432 -15.62 -13.30 -8.57
N VAL A 433 -14.91 -12.17 -8.73
CA VAL A 433 -15.02 -11.05 -7.79
C VAL A 433 -16.36 -10.33 -7.89
N THR A 434 -16.77 -9.90 -9.09
CA THR A 434 -17.99 -9.07 -9.25
C THR A 434 -19.28 -9.85 -9.07
N SER A 435 -19.29 -11.12 -9.47
CA SER A 435 -20.50 -11.95 -9.56
C SER A 435 -20.65 -12.95 -8.41
N SER A 436 -19.66 -13.06 -7.52
CA SER A 436 -19.74 -14.00 -6.38
C SER A 436 -19.07 -13.49 -5.09
N ILE A 437 -17.80 -13.05 -5.11
CA ILE A 437 -17.13 -12.65 -3.86
C ILE A 437 -17.77 -11.41 -3.25
N VAL A 438 -17.85 -10.29 -4.00
CA VAL A 438 -18.41 -9.03 -3.47
C VAL A 438 -19.87 -9.20 -3.02
N PRO A 439 -20.79 -9.76 -3.83
CA PRO A 439 -22.17 -10.00 -3.39
C PRO A 439 -22.30 -10.90 -2.14
N THR A 440 -21.43 -11.90 -1.96
CA THR A 440 -21.43 -12.75 -0.75
C THR A 440 -20.88 -11.98 0.46
N MET A 441 -19.83 -11.18 0.28
CA MET A 441 -19.32 -10.33 1.37
C MET A 441 -20.34 -9.27 1.81
N GLU A 442 -21.02 -8.60 0.87
CA GLU A 442 -22.11 -7.65 1.14
C GLU A 442 -23.24 -8.31 1.94
N ARG A 443 -23.70 -9.48 1.48
CA ARG A 443 -24.74 -10.26 2.16
C ARG A 443 -24.34 -10.62 3.59
N ASN A 444 -23.11 -11.09 3.78
CA ASN A 444 -22.61 -11.48 5.10
C ASN A 444 -22.51 -10.28 6.04
N VAL A 445 -22.02 -9.12 5.55
CA VAL A 445 -21.97 -7.87 6.32
C VAL A 445 -23.38 -7.43 6.75
N SER A 446 -24.38 -7.46 5.87
CA SER A 446 -25.78 -7.16 6.24
C SER A 446 -26.29 -8.14 7.30
N VAL A 447 -26.17 -9.45 7.08
CA VAL A 447 -26.66 -10.48 7.99
C VAL A 447 -26.03 -10.36 9.38
N TRP A 448 -24.71 -10.24 9.49
CA TRP A 448 -24.03 -10.09 10.78
C TRP A 448 -24.31 -8.73 11.45
N ASN A 449 -24.54 -7.67 10.67
CA ASN A 449 -24.90 -6.36 11.21
C ASN A 449 -26.28 -6.42 11.87
N ASP A 450 -27.26 -6.99 11.17
CA ASP A 450 -28.65 -7.04 11.62
C ASP A 450 -28.86 -8.05 12.76
N GLN A 451 -28.12 -9.16 12.76
CA GLN A 451 -28.24 -10.21 13.78
C GLN A 451 -27.42 -9.96 15.05
N VAL A 452 -26.22 -9.35 14.95
CA VAL A 452 -25.28 -9.23 16.08
C VAL A 452 -25.00 -7.78 16.45
N ALA A 453 -24.51 -6.98 15.50
CA ALA A 453 -23.95 -5.66 15.82
C ALA A 453 -25.04 -4.61 16.14
N SER A 454 -26.18 -4.65 15.45
CA SER A 454 -27.35 -3.78 15.68
C SER A 454 -27.84 -3.88 17.13
N ARG A 455 -27.92 -5.11 17.65
CA ARG A 455 -28.40 -5.44 19.00
C ARG A 455 -27.48 -4.89 20.09
N ARG A 456 -26.16 -4.89 19.86
CA ARG A 456 -25.17 -4.26 20.77
C ARG A 456 -25.14 -2.73 20.67
N ARG A 457 -25.43 -2.14 19.49
CA ARG A 457 -25.54 -0.68 19.30
C ARG A 457 -26.79 -0.05 19.92
N GLY A 458 -27.90 -0.79 19.95
CA GLY A 458 -29.17 -0.32 20.51
C GLY A 458 -29.09 0.01 22.01
N LEU A 459 -30.05 0.81 22.51
CA LEU A 459 -30.09 1.26 23.90
C LEU A 459 -29.96 0.09 24.91
N SER A 460 -30.63 -1.05 24.63
CA SER A 460 -30.57 -2.26 25.46
C SER A 460 -29.15 -2.82 25.63
N GLY A 461 -28.33 -2.84 24.56
CA GLY A 461 -26.96 -3.37 24.59
C GLY A 461 -26.03 -2.58 25.51
N ARG A 462 -26.20 -1.24 25.57
CA ARG A 462 -25.41 -0.37 26.44
C ARG A 462 -25.66 -0.65 27.94
N PHE A 463 -26.85 -1.12 28.31
CA PHE A 463 -27.15 -1.50 29.70
C PHE A 463 -26.60 -2.88 30.09
N MET A 464 -26.54 -3.85 29.17
CA MET A 464 -25.98 -5.18 29.47
C MET A 464 -24.45 -5.18 29.69
N SER A 465 -23.72 -4.20 29.14
CA SER A 465 -22.29 -4.00 29.44
C SER A 465 -22.05 -3.31 30.80
N LEU A 466 -23.06 -2.63 31.34
CA LEU A 466 -22.98 -1.93 32.63
C LEU A 466 -23.35 -2.84 33.82
N SER A 467 -24.26 -3.80 33.65
CA SER A 467 -24.65 -4.72 34.73
C SER A 467 -23.49 -5.59 35.24
N LYS A 468 -22.53 -5.94 34.38
CA LYS A 468 -21.27 -6.61 34.78
C LYS A 468 -20.35 -5.75 35.67
N ARG A 469 -20.53 -4.42 35.72
CA ARG A 469 -19.60 -3.48 36.38
C ARG A 469 -20.03 -3.04 37.78
N TRP A 470 -21.24 -3.43 38.22
CA TRP A 470 -21.85 -2.98 39.49
C TRP A 470 -22.27 -4.14 40.42
N ALA A 471 -21.72 -5.35 40.21
CA ALA A 471 -22.05 -6.54 40.99
C ALA A 471 -21.35 -6.62 42.37
N PHE A 472 -21.29 -5.51 43.12
CA PHE A 472 -20.73 -5.43 44.47
C PHE A 472 -21.70 -4.66 45.39
N GLY A 473 -22.61 -5.38 46.09
CA GLY A 473 -23.68 -4.70 46.84
C GLY A 473 -24.61 -5.50 47.76
N GLY A 474 -24.25 -6.74 48.17
CA GLY A 474 -24.93 -7.46 49.25
C GLY A 474 -26.25 -8.20 48.92
N GLY A 475 -26.64 -9.12 49.82
CA GLY A 475 -27.95 -9.79 49.82
C GLY A 475 -27.99 -11.22 49.25
N SER A 476 -28.01 -12.22 50.13
CA SER A 476 -28.44 -13.59 49.79
C SER A 476 -29.99 -13.66 49.72
N ARG A 477 -30.67 -14.64 49.10
CA ARG A 477 -30.36 -16.07 48.89
C ARG A 477 -31.08 -16.62 47.64
N THR A 478 -30.45 -17.54 46.92
CA THR A 478 -31.06 -18.82 46.44
C THR A 478 -29.96 -19.67 45.79
N SER A 479 -30.03 -21.00 45.96
CA SER A 479 -28.96 -21.92 45.56
C SER A 479 -29.47 -23.02 44.63
N SER A 480 -28.94 -23.09 43.40
CA SER A 480 -29.11 -24.25 42.51
C SER A 480 -27.95 -24.37 41.52
N SER A 481 -27.28 -25.52 41.57
CA SER A 481 -26.18 -25.97 40.70
C SER A 481 -24.89 -25.12 40.67
N GLY A 482 -23.74 -25.78 40.81
CA GLY A 482 -22.43 -25.15 40.70
C GLY A 482 -21.93 -25.13 39.26
N GLY A 483 -21.34 -24.01 38.84
CA GLY A 483 -20.66 -23.87 37.55
C GLY A 483 -19.70 -22.68 37.59
N SER A 484 -18.41 -22.95 37.39
CA SER A 484 -17.27 -22.03 37.19
C SER A 484 -17.49 -20.52 37.36
N ASN A 485 -16.74 -19.91 38.29
CA ASN A 485 -16.53 -18.46 38.34
C ASN A 485 -16.10 -17.95 36.94
N GLY A 486 -16.73 -16.88 36.44
CA GLY A 486 -16.85 -16.63 35.01
C GLY A 486 -15.59 -16.21 34.26
N SER A 487 -14.74 -17.17 33.88
CA SER A 487 -13.76 -17.01 32.80
C SER A 487 -14.44 -16.72 31.46
N SER A 488 -13.85 -15.87 30.62
CA SER A 488 -14.33 -15.67 29.25
C SER A 488 -13.99 -16.90 28.38
N ASN A 489 -14.75 -17.13 27.30
CA ASN A 489 -14.42 -18.18 26.32
C ASN A 489 -12.98 -18.00 25.76
N PHE A 490 -12.50 -16.76 25.70
CA PHE A 490 -11.14 -16.42 25.35
C PHE A 490 -10.10 -16.90 26.38
N GLU A 491 -10.33 -16.69 27.68
CA GLU A 491 -9.39 -17.05 28.76
C GLU A 491 -9.19 -18.59 28.89
N SER A 492 -10.12 -19.38 28.36
CA SER A 492 -10.01 -20.85 28.28
C SER A 492 -9.23 -21.37 27.07
N LEU A 493 -9.26 -20.65 25.93
CA LEU A 493 -8.75 -21.13 24.64
C LEU A 493 -7.55 -20.34 24.07
N GLY A 494 -7.33 -19.10 24.51
CA GLY A 494 -6.38 -18.17 23.88
C GLY A 494 -6.87 -17.54 22.56
N PHE A 495 -8.10 -17.88 22.13
CA PHE A 495 -8.74 -17.36 20.93
C PHE A 495 -10.26 -17.36 21.07
N TYR A 496 -10.95 -16.56 20.25
CA TYR A 496 -12.41 -16.68 20.07
C TYR A 496 -12.70 -17.70 18.96
N ARG A 497 -13.71 -18.57 19.16
CA ARG A 497 -14.20 -19.46 18.09
C ARG A 497 -15.01 -18.67 17.06
N PRO A 498 -15.09 -19.08 15.78
CA PRO A 498 -15.74 -18.29 14.72
C PRO A 498 -17.23 -17.99 14.97
N ASP A 499 -17.89 -18.84 15.77
CA ASP A 499 -19.30 -18.76 16.15
C ASP A 499 -19.58 -17.84 17.35
N THR A 500 -18.56 -17.28 18.04
CA THR A 500 -18.83 -16.28 19.09
C THR A 500 -19.18 -14.92 18.48
N PRO A 501 -20.09 -14.14 19.10
CA PRO A 501 -20.48 -12.83 18.57
C PRO A 501 -19.31 -11.84 18.47
N GLU A 502 -18.26 -11.98 19.27
CA GLU A 502 -17.02 -11.21 19.20
C GLU A 502 -16.23 -11.52 17.91
N ALA A 503 -16.10 -12.80 17.55
CA ALA A 503 -15.47 -13.22 16.31
C ALA A 503 -16.29 -12.80 15.07
N ILE A 504 -17.62 -13.00 15.12
CA ILE A 504 -18.55 -12.56 14.06
C ILE A 504 -18.48 -11.04 13.87
N MET A 505 -18.43 -10.25 14.95
CA MET A 505 -18.26 -8.80 14.86
C MET A 505 -16.88 -8.42 14.32
N ARG A 506 -15.80 -9.13 14.66
CA ARG A 506 -14.46 -8.88 14.07
C ARG A 506 -14.46 -9.16 12.57
N LYS A 507 -15.03 -10.28 12.13
CA LYS A 507 -15.19 -10.64 10.72
C LYS A 507 -16.06 -9.64 9.96
N LEU A 508 -17.18 -9.19 10.54
CA LEU A 508 -18.00 -8.09 9.97
C LEU A 508 -17.21 -6.80 9.82
N ALA A 509 -16.42 -6.42 10.84
CA ALA A 509 -15.69 -5.16 10.83
C ALA A 509 -14.59 -5.16 9.76
N ASP A 510 -13.86 -6.28 9.65
CA ASP A 510 -12.82 -6.47 8.65
C ASP A 510 -13.41 -6.61 7.23
N TYR A 511 -14.55 -7.27 7.06
CA TYR A 511 -15.28 -7.28 5.78
C TYR A 511 -15.75 -5.87 5.39
N ALA A 512 -16.30 -5.09 6.33
CA ALA A 512 -16.63 -3.69 6.08
C ALA A 512 -15.37 -2.85 5.76
N PHE A 513 -14.21 -3.20 6.37
CA PHE A 513 -12.89 -2.64 6.06
C PHE A 513 -12.25 -3.20 4.76
N MET A 514 -12.86 -4.17 4.09
CA MET A 514 -12.50 -4.59 2.73
C MET A 514 -13.49 -4.04 1.67
N LEU A 515 -14.74 -3.76 2.05
CA LEU A 515 -15.82 -3.28 1.16
C LEU A 515 -15.98 -1.75 1.07
N ARG A 516 -15.04 -0.96 1.64
CA ARG A 516 -15.06 0.51 1.62
C ARG A 516 -16.20 1.17 2.42
N ASP A 517 -16.79 0.44 3.36
CA ASP A 517 -17.65 0.99 4.43
C ASP A 517 -16.88 1.14 5.76
N TRP A 518 -16.01 2.14 5.78
CA TRP A 518 -15.18 2.44 6.96
C TRP A 518 -16.02 2.87 8.17
N LYS A 519 -17.22 3.40 7.92
CA LYS A 519 -18.13 3.91 8.97
C LYS A 519 -18.72 2.76 9.77
N LEU A 520 -19.18 1.70 9.09
CA LEU A 520 -19.56 0.46 9.77
C LEU A 520 -18.35 -0.14 10.48
N ALA A 521 -17.22 -0.31 9.80
CA ALA A 521 -16.01 -0.93 10.35
C ALA A 521 -15.57 -0.28 11.68
N MET A 522 -15.32 1.03 11.69
CA MET A 522 -14.91 1.78 12.89
C MET A 522 -15.90 1.60 14.05
N SER A 523 -17.20 1.76 13.78
CA SER A 523 -18.22 1.64 14.82
C SER A 523 -18.45 0.21 15.32
N THR A 524 -17.94 -0.81 14.62
CA THR A 524 -17.88 -2.19 15.13
C THR A 524 -16.61 -2.41 15.93
N TYR A 525 -15.45 -1.93 15.45
CA TYR A 525 -14.20 -1.98 16.19
C TYR A 525 -14.31 -1.27 17.55
N ASP A 526 -14.98 -0.11 17.62
CA ASP A 526 -15.10 0.65 18.86
C ASP A 526 -15.84 -0.10 19.97
N LEU A 527 -16.86 -0.90 19.61
CA LEU A 527 -17.54 -1.82 20.53
C LEU A 527 -16.60 -2.97 20.95
N LEU A 528 -15.93 -3.60 19.98
CA LEU A 528 -15.03 -4.74 20.21
C LEU A 528 -13.84 -4.41 21.10
N ARG A 529 -13.29 -3.19 21.01
CA ARG A 529 -12.21 -2.73 21.91
C ARG A 529 -12.64 -2.85 23.37
N GLY A 530 -13.83 -2.35 23.70
CA GLY A 530 -14.39 -2.44 25.04
C GLY A 530 -14.51 -3.89 25.52
N ASP A 531 -15.00 -4.80 24.66
CA ASP A 531 -15.18 -6.21 25.00
C ASP A 531 -13.83 -6.95 25.17
N PHE A 532 -12.92 -6.82 24.19
CA PHE A 532 -11.57 -7.40 24.24
C PHE A 532 -10.72 -6.90 25.41
N GLN A 533 -10.92 -5.64 25.86
CA GLN A 533 -10.25 -5.10 27.05
C GLN A 533 -10.74 -5.77 28.34
N ASN A 534 -12.04 -6.04 28.47
CA ASN A 534 -12.59 -6.73 29.64
C ASN A 534 -12.08 -8.19 29.71
N ASP A 535 -12.05 -8.87 28.56
CA ASP A 535 -11.59 -10.26 28.42
C ASP A 535 -10.07 -10.41 28.48
N LYS A 536 -9.31 -9.31 28.64
CA LYS A 536 -7.83 -9.26 28.63
C LYS A 536 -7.21 -9.79 27.32
N ALA A 537 -7.93 -9.74 26.21
CA ALA A 537 -7.51 -10.24 24.91
C ALA A 537 -6.57 -9.25 24.20
N TRP A 538 -5.39 -8.97 24.77
CA TRP A 538 -4.57 -7.79 24.42
C TRP A 538 -4.19 -7.68 22.94
N LYS A 539 -3.90 -8.79 22.24
CA LYS A 539 -3.59 -8.78 20.79
C LYS A 539 -4.82 -8.41 19.94
N TYR A 540 -6.01 -8.85 20.35
CA TYR A 540 -7.29 -8.48 19.73
C TYR A 540 -7.66 -7.01 20.03
N HIS A 541 -7.51 -6.59 21.29
CA HIS A 541 -7.72 -5.21 21.73
C HIS A 541 -6.80 -4.22 20.99
N ALA A 542 -5.54 -4.59 20.80
CA ALA A 542 -4.55 -3.79 20.06
C ALA A 542 -4.97 -3.59 18.60
N ALA A 543 -5.26 -4.68 17.89
CA ALA A 543 -5.61 -4.64 16.47
C ALA A 543 -6.99 -4.00 16.21
N ALA A 544 -7.97 -4.17 17.12
CA ALA A 544 -9.23 -3.44 17.05
C ALA A 544 -9.04 -1.93 17.31
N SER A 545 -8.10 -1.55 18.18
CA SER A 545 -7.78 -0.12 18.44
C SER A 545 -7.01 0.52 17.28
N GLU A 546 -6.09 -0.21 16.67
CA GLU A 546 -5.42 0.19 15.40
C GLU A 546 -6.46 0.42 14.30
N MET A 547 -7.27 -0.59 13.96
CA MET A 547 -8.19 -0.47 12.83
C MET A 547 -9.33 0.54 13.08
N ALA A 548 -9.74 0.77 14.34
CA ALA A 548 -10.64 1.86 14.68
C ALA A 548 -10.01 3.23 14.35
N ALA A 549 -8.75 3.45 14.74
CA ALA A 549 -8.03 4.69 14.45
C ALA A 549 -7.81 4.87 12.94
N LEU A 550 -7.37 3.84 12.22
CA LEU A 550 -7.14 3.89 10.77
C LEU A 550 -8.45 4.16 10.00
N ALA A 551 -9.56 3.48 10.34
CA ALA A 551 -10.86 3.73 9.72
C ALA A 551 -11.36 5.17 9.98
N LEU A 552 -11.21 5.68 11.20
CA LEU A 552 -11.54 7.07 11.56
C LEU A 552 -10.63 8.10 10.87
N LEU A 553 -9.38 7.72 10.58
CA LEU A 553 -8.42 8.53 9.83
C LEU A 553 -8.74 8.61 8.33
N ILE A 554 -9.30 7.56 7.71
CA ILE A 554 -9.59 7.57 6.26
C ILE A 554 -10.96 8.21 5.94
N MET A 555 -12.00 7.95 6.74
CA MET A 555 -13.37 8.36 6.42
C MET A 555 -13.64 9.88 6.56
N PRO A 556 -14.59 10.48 5.82
CA PRO A 556 -15.06 11.84 6.08
C PRO A 556 -15.84 11.89 7.40
N GLN A 557 -15.69 12.96 8.18
CA GLN A 557 -16.44 13.20 9.43
C GLN A 557 -16.68 14.69 9.68
N ASN A 558 -17.80 15.00 10.35
CA ASN A 558 -18.22 16.36 10.67
C ASN A 558 -17.74 16.85 12.06
N MET A 559 -16.99 16.02 12.81
CA MET A 559 -16.43 16.37 14.12
C MET A 559 -15.27 17.38 14.02
N SER A 560 -15.05 18.18 15.07
CA SER A 560 -13.92 19.11 15.15
C SER A 560 -12.58 18.38 14.97
N SER A 561 -11.60 19.05 14.34
CA SER A 561 -10.25 18.49 14.16
C SER A 561 -9.59 18.12 15.49
N LYS A 562 -9.79 18.95 16.53
CA LYS A 562 -9.22 18.74 17.88
C LYS A 562 -9.79 17.48 18.54
N THR A 563 -11.11 17.42 18.75
CA THR A 563 -11.79 16.29 19.42
C THR A 563 -11.54 14.96 18.71
N ARG A 564 -11.46 14.99 17.38
CA ARG A 564 -11.14 13.81 16.58
C ARG A 564 -9.70 13.35 16.77
N ILE A 565 -8.73 14.27 16.76
CA ILE A 565 -7.33 13.96 17.05
C ILE A 565 -7.17 13.40 18.47
N GLU A 566 -7.83 14.00 19.46
CA GLU A 566 -7.82 13.48 20.85
C GLU A 566 -8.38 12.05 20.93
N THR A 567 -9.44 11.75 20.17
CA THR A 567 -10.01 10.40 20.05
C THR A 567 -9.05 9.43 19.35
N ILE A 568 -8.44 9.83 18.23
CA ILE A 568 -7.48 9.01 17.47
C ILE A 568 -6.23 8.72 18.32
N ASN A 569 -5.65 9.72 18.99
CA ASN A 569 -4.50 9.54 19.86
C ASN A 569 -4.84 8.56 21.00
N GLY A 570 -6.01 8.68 21.64
CA GLY A 570 -6.45 7.73 22.66
C GLY A 570 -6.66 6.30 22.15
N MET A 571 -7.07 6.11 20.89
CA MET A 571 -7.12 4.79 20.24
C MET A 571 -5.71 4.25 20.00
N LEU A 572 -4.79 5.06 19.47
CA LEU A 572 -3.42 4.66 19.15
C LEU A 572 -2.59 4.38 20.40
N GLU A 573 -2.68 5.20 21.45
CA GLU A 573 -2.01 4.96 22.73
C GLU A 573 -2.43 3.63 23.36
N GLN A 574 -3.72 3.29 23.30
CA GLN A 574 -4.23 1.99 23.76
C GLN A 574 -3.77 0.83 22.89
N ALA A 575 -3.69 1.01 21.55
CA ALA A 575 -3.14 0.02 20.64
C ALA A 575 -1.66 -0.26 20.95
N LEU A 576 -0.84 0.79 21.07
CA LEU A 576 0.61 0.71 21.26
C LEU A 576 1.00 0.21 22.66
N TYR A 577 0.28 0.61 23.71
CA TYR A 577 0.43 0.01 25.03
C TYR A 577 0.12 -1.49 25.00
N SER A 578 -0.94 -1.89 24.29
CA SER A 578 -1.33 -3.30 24.17
C SER A 578 -0.32 -4.11 23.36
N TYR A 579 0.14 -3.61 22.21
CA TYR A 579 1.15 -4.28 21.39
C TYR A 579 2.50 -4.39 22.10
N THR A 580 3.04 -3.28 22.63
CA THR A 580 4.40 -3.24 23.19
C THR A 580 4.47 -3.86 24.59
N ILE A 581 3.56 -3.49 25.50
CA ILE A 581 3.64 -3.85 26.92
C ILE A 581 2.85 -5.12 27.26
N ARG A 582 1.78 -5.44 26.52
CA ARG A 582 0.85 -6.54 26.89
C ARG A 582 0.92 -7.80 26.03
N CYS A 583 1.46 -7.74 24.80
CA CYS A 583 1.65 -8.92 23.94
C CYS A 583 2.94 -8.91 23.10
N GLY A 584 3.91 -8.03 23.38
CA GLY A 584 5.25 -8.04 22.78
C GLY A 584 5.33 -7.94 21.25
N SER A 585 4.25 -7.53 20.56
CA SER A 585 4.16 -7.56 19.10
C SER A 585 4.80 -6.32 18.48
N GLN A 586 6.13 -6.35 18.31
CA GLN A 586 6.91 -5.31 17.64
C GLN A 586 6.37 -5.00 16.24
N PHE A 587 5.98 -6.03 15.46
CA PHE A 587 5.40 -5.86 14.13
C PHE A 587 4.05 -5.12 14.18
N GLY A 588 3.18 -5.44 15.14
CA GLY A 588 1.91 -4.74 15.33
C GLY A 588 2.09 -3.28 15.76
N ALA A 589 3.03 -3.02 16.67
CA ALA A 589 3.37 -1.66 17.08
C ALA A 589 3.96 -0.83 15.92
N LEU A 590 4.86 -1.42 15.13
CA LEU A 590 5.46 -0.80 13.94
C LEU A 590 4.40 -0.48 12.88
N ARG A 591 3.53 -1.46 12.53
CA ARG A 591 2.42 -1.27 11.58
C ARG A 591 1.50 -0.12 12.04
N CYS A 592 1.03 -0.18 13.28
CA CYS A 592 0.13 0.81 13.86
C CYS A 592 0.71 2.23 13.82
N LEU A 593 1.97 2.42 14.26
CA LEU A 593 2.66 3.71 14.21
C LEU A 593 2.83 4.22 12.78
N VAL A 594 3.40 3.41 11.89
CA VAL A 594 3.73 3.82 10.51
C VAL A 594 2.49 4.22 9.73
N LEU A 595 1.41 3.43 9.82
CA LEU A 595 0.15 3.75 9.13
C LEU A 595 -0.53 4.99 9.73
N ALA A 596 -0.50 5.15 11.06
CA ALA A 596 -1.03 6.34 11.71
C ALA A 596 -0.29 7.62 11.29
N VAL A 597 1.05 7.58 11.23
CA VAL A 597 1.90 8.73 10.84
C VAL A 597 1.52 9.25 9.44
N GLU A 598 1.45 8.37 8.43
CA GLU A 598 1.16 8.81 7.06
C GLU A 598 -0.29 9.27 6.86
N LEU A 599 -1.27 8.60 7.47
CA LEU A 599 -2.67 9.07 7.41
C LEU A 599 -2.86 10.39 8.17
N LEU A 600 -2.17 10.62 9.29
CA LEU A 600 -2.18 11.90 10.00
C LEU A 600 -1.47 13.02 9.23
N ARG A 601 -0.38 12.71 8.50
CA ARG A 601 0.27 13.62 7.55
C ARG A 601 -0.73 14.08 6.48
N LEU A 602 -1.41 13.15 5.82
CA LEU A 602 -2.39 13.43 4.75
C LEU A 602 -3.59 14.26 5.23
N ARG A 603 -3.93 14.21 6.53
CA ARG A 603 -4.98 15.07 7.11
C ARG A 603 -4.57 16.53 7.32
N GLY A 604 -3.27 16.84 7.25
CA GLY A 604 -2.76 18.21 7.28
C GLY A 604 -2.93 18.94 8.62
N GLY A 605 -2.58 20.23 8.64
CA GLY A 605 -2.86 21.12 9.78
C GLY A 605 -2.21 20.66 11.09
N SER A 606 -3.03 20.30 12.08
CA SER A 606 -2.61 19.71 13.36
C SER A 606 -2.34 18.20 13.28
N GLY A 607 -2.89 17.50 12.29
CA GLY A 607 -2.56 16.09 12.04
C GLY A 607 -1.06 15.90 11.78
N ILE A 608 -0.42 16.84 11.07
CA ILE A 608 1.04 16.85 10.87
C ILE A 608 1.82 16.99 12.19
N ASP A 609 1.33 17.75 13.18
CA ASP A 609 2.04 17.88 14.47
C ASP A 609 1.99 16.56 15.25
N GLU A 610 0.87 15.83 15.20
CA GLU A 610 0.74 14.50 15.82
C GLU A 610 1.48 13.40 15.04
N ALA A 611 1.44 13.44 13.70
CA ALA A 611 2.22 12.54 12.84
C ALA A 611 3.71 12.58 13.20
N VAL A 612 4.28 13.77 13.43
CA VAL A 612 5.69 13.87 13.82
C VAL A 612 5.93 13.44 15.28
N LYS A 613 5.00 13.69 16.22
CA LYS A 613 5.13 13.13 17.59
C LYS A 613 5.19 11.60 17.57
N LEU A 614 4.30 10.97 16.80
CA LEU A 614 4.26 9.51 16.65
C LEU A 614 5.49 8.99 15.91
N GLY A 615 5.96 9.69 14.88
CA GLY A 615 7.19 9.33 14.16
C GLY A 615 8.47 9.46 14.99
N ILE A 616 8.55 10.46 15.88
CA ILE A 616 9.63 10.56 16.88
C ILE A 616 9.55 9.38 17.85
N ARG A 617 8.37 9.11 18.43
CA ARG A 617 8.17 7.96 19.32
C ARG A 617 8.56 6.62 18.65
N LEU A 618 8.24 6.45 17.36
CA LEU A 618 8.59 5.25 16.60
C LEU A 618 10.11 5.03 16.50
N LEU A 619 10.89 6.11 16.39
CA LEU A 619 12.35 6.07 16.42
C LEU A 619 12.87 5.79 17.85
N ASP A 620 12.28 6.41 18.86
CA ASP A 620 12.65 6.20 20.28
C ASP A 620 12.39 4.76 20.76
N GLU A 621 11.30 4.13 20.31
CA GLU A 621 10.93 2.73 20.61
C GLU A 621 11.78 1.70 19.82
N ARG A 622 12.62 2.17 18.87
CA ARG A 622 13.59 1.36 18.08
C ARG A 622 12.98 0.10 17.43
N LEU A 623 11.79 0.24 16.84
CA LEU A 623 11.07 -0.87 16.19
C LEU A 623 11.57 -1.20 14.76
N VAL A 624 12.58 -0.48 14.27
CA VAL A 624 13.13 -0.57 12.91
C VAL A 624 14.65 -0.81 12.94
N GLY A 625 15.20 -1.30 11.83
CA GLY A 625 16.64 -1.36 11.60
C GLY A 625 17.20 -0.03 11.07
N ALA A 626 18.43 -0.05 10.57
CA ALA A 626 19.13 1.16 10.13
C ALA A 626 18.53 1.80 8.86
N VAL A 627 17.96 0.97 7.97
CA VAL A 627 17.32 1.45 6.73
C VAL A 627 15.98 2.08 7.07
N GLY A 628 15.16 1.40 7.90
CA GLY A 628 13.90 1.95 8.40
C GLY A 628 14.10 3.24 9.22
N ASP A 629 15.10 3.29 10.09
CA ASP A 629 15.49 4.47 10.88
C ASP A 629 15.84 5.69 9.98
N SER A 630 16.54 5.44 8.88
CA SER A 630 16.97 6.47 7.94
C SER A 630 15.82 6.97 7.06
N LEU A 631 15.01 6.05 6.53
CA LEU A 631 13.79 6.39 5.79
C LEU A 631 12.80 7.16 6.68
N LEU A 632 12.62 6.79 7.94
CA LEU A 632 11.75 7.53 8.87
C LEU A 632 12.26 8.94 9.15
N LYS A 633 13.58 9.18 9.18
CA LYS A 633 14.15 10.54 9.24
C LYS A 633 13.78 11.37 8.01
N GLU A 634 13.82 10.80 6.80
CA GLU A 634 13.28 11.45 5.60
C GLU A 634 11.79 11.75 5.74
N ARG A 635 10.99 10.81 6.26
CA ARG A 635 9.54 11.04 6.47
C ARG A 635 9.27 12.16 7.46
N MET A 636 10.07 12.30 8.54
CA MET A 636 9.93 13.43 9.46
C MET A 636 10.30 14.77 8.79
N ALA A 637 11.29 14.77 7.89
CA ALA A 637 11.60 15.94 7.07
C ALA A 637 10.44 16.31 6.14
N VAL A 638 9.86 15.33 5.44
CA VAL A 638 8.71 15.50 4.53
C VAL A 638 7.45 15.96 5.29
N CYS A 639 7.12 15.35 6.42
CA CYS A 639 6.01 15.78 7.28
C CYS A 639 6.14 17.27 7.68
N TYR A 640 7.34 17.71 8.10
CA TYR A 640 7.56 19.13 8.40
C TYR A 640 7.60 20.04 7.16
N ALA A 641 7.94 19.53 5.98
CA ALA A 641 7.86 20.26 4.72
C ALA A 641 6.40 20.50 4.30
N SER A 642 5.55 19.47 4.43
CA SER A 642 4.10 19.54 4.15
C SER A 642 3.34 20.55 5.03
N LYS A 643 3.95 21.10 6.08
CA LYS A 643 3.34 22.12 6.95
C LYS A 643 3.43 23.52 6.34
N THR A 644 2.43 23.86 5.55
CA THR A 644 2.18 25.23 5.05
C THR A 644 2.08 26.25 6.19
N GLY A 645 2.60 27.46 5.95
CA GLY A 645 2.53 28.57 6.89
C GLY A 645 1.44 29.58 6.53
N MET A 646 1.05 30.42 7.48
CA MET A 646 -0.01 31.42 7.35
C MET A 646 0.55 32.77 6.86
N GLY A 647 -0.15 33.39 5.90
CA GLY A 647 0.19 34.73 5.38
C GLY A 647 1.49 34.79 4.56
N SER A 648 1.83 36.00 4.09
CA SER A 648 3.01 36.25 3.25
C SER A 648 4.37 35.92 3.92
N GLN A 649 4.41 35.89 5.26
CA GLN A 649 5.58 35.51 6.05
C GLN A 649 5.62 34.01 6.39
N ALA A 650 4.68 33.20 5.87
CA ALA A 650 4.56 31.76 6.12
C ALA A 650 4.66 31.38 7.61
N TRP A 651 3.97 32.13 8.48
CA TRP A 651 4.01 31.96 9.93
C TRP A 651 3.55 30.57 10.34
N GLY A 652 4.26 29.94 11.28
CA GLY A 652 3.96 28.57 11.74
C GLY A 652 4.46 27.45 10.82
N SER A 653 4.95 27.75 9.61
CA SER A 653 5.64 26.76 8.77
C SER A 653 6.84 26.15 9.50
N ARG A 654 7.22 24.92 9.12
CA ARG A 654 8.23 24.13 9.85
C ARG A 654 9.52 23.87 9.04
N ARG A 655 9.81 24.67 8.02
CA ARG A 655 11.00 24.53 7.14
C ARG A 655 12.32 24.30 7.89
N ARG A 656 12.60 25.06 8.96
CA ARG A 656 13.81 24.86 9.80
C ARG A 656 13.89 23.48 10.46
N LYS A 657 12.76 22.89 10.83
CA LYS A 657 12.70 21.51 11.35
C LYS A 657 12.82 20.49 10.21
N SER A 658 12.14 20.71 9.08
CA SER A 658 12.27 19.86 7.89
C SER A 658 13.72 19.74 7.43
N ALA A 659 14.43 20.87 7.34
CA ALA A 659 15.86 20.92 7.04
C ALA A 659 16.69 20.12 8.06
N PHE A 660 16.47 20.33 9.36
CA PHE A 660 17.18 19.59 10.42
C PHE A 660 16.97 18.07 10.33
N TRP A 661 15.75 17.61 10.08
CA TRP A 661 15.49 16.17 9.87
C TRP A 661 16.10 15.64 8.57
N SER A 662 16.24 16.47 7.54
CA SER A 662 17.01 16.13 6.33
C SER A 662 18.51 15.98 6.65
N VAL A 663 19.07 16.82 7.52
CA VAL A 663 20.47 16.67 7.99
C VAL A 663 20.66 15.36 8.76
N LEU A 664 19.74 15.03 9.67
CA LEU A 664 19.78 13.74 10.40
C LEU A 664 19.65 12.53 9.45
N GLY A 665 18.82 12.63 8.41
CA GLY A 665 18.71 11.60 7.36
C GLY A 665 20.03 11.43 6.59
N ALA A 666 20.68 12.53 6.22
CA ALA A 666 21.99 12.48 5.57
C ALA A 666 23.07 11.83 6.44
N GLU A 667 23.13 12.18 7.73
CA GLU A 667 24.05 11.58 8.70
C GLU A 667 23.81 10.06 8.84
N ALA A 668 22.55 9.64 8.90
CA ALA A 668 22.18 8.22 8.99
C ALA A 668 22.56 7.44 7.72
N TRP A 669 22.34 8.02 6.53
CA TRP A 669 22.73 7.40 5.26
C TRP A 669 24.25 7.33 5.04
N ILE A 670 25.02 8.35 5.44
CA ILE A 670 26.49 8.33 5.39
C ILE A 670 27.04 7.18 6.24
N LYS A 671 26.48 6.93 7.42
CA LYS A 671 26.86 5.79 8.29
C LYS A 671 26.58 4.40 7.68
N GLN A 672 25.79 4.32 6.61
CA GLN A 672 25.49 3.09 5.85
C GLN A 672 26.10 3.10 4.44
N SER A 673 26.96 4.08 4.13
CA SER A 673 27.53 4.30 2.79
C SER A 673 26.49 4.45 1.66
N LYS A 674 25.29 4.95 1.96
CA LYS A 674 24.21 5.22 0.97
C LYS A 674 24.29 6.66 0.48
N PHE A 675 25.36 6.94 -0.27
CA PHE A 675 25.79 8.30 -0.60
C PHE A 675 24.78 9.05 -1.49
N ILE A 676 24.03 8.38 -2.37
CA ILE A 676 22.99 9.04 -3.17
C ILE A 676 21.85 9.56 -2.29
N GLN A 677 21.37 8.77 -1.33
CA GLN A 677 20.29 9.21 -0.45
C GLN A 677 20.77 10.29 0.52
N ALA A 678 22.02 10.20 0.99
CA ALA A 678 22.66 11.26 1.75
C ALA A 678 22.75 12.59 0.97
N GLN A 679 23.14 12.55 -0.31
CA GLN A 679 23.23 13.76 -1.14
C GLN A 679 21.85 14.40 -1.39
N ARG A 680 20.80 13.60 -1.62
CA ARG A 680 19.40 14.08 -1.71
C ARG A 680 18.94 14.76 -0.43
N CYS A 681 19.27 14.17 0.73
CA CYS A 681 18.98 14.74 2.04
C CYS A 681 19.72 16.08 2.28
N LEU A 682 21.02 16.18 1.97
CA LEU A 682 21.77 17.43 2.09
C LEU A 682 21.31 18.51 1.09
N ASN A 683 20.89 18.12 -0.11
CA ASN A 683 20.30 19.03 -1.10
C ASN A 683 19.03 19.70 -0.55
N GLU A 684 18.12 18.92 0.04
CA GLU A 684 16.89 19.46 0.60
C GLU A 684 17.13 20.30 1.85
N ALA A 685 18.08 19.89 2.72
CA ALA A 685 18.52 20.71 3.84
C ALA A 685 19.00 22.09 3.37
N ARG A 686 19.88 22.15 2.36
CA ARG A 686 20.36 23.41 1.77
C ARG A 686 19.24 24.25 1.17
N LYS A 687 18.38 23.64 0.35
CA LYS A 687 17.21 24.29 -0.29
C LYS A 687 16.24 24.87 0.73
N MET A 688 15.95 24.14 1.81
CA MET A 688 15.12 24.64 2.90
C MET A 688 15.79 25.77 3.68
N TYR A 689 17.09 25.66 3.99
CA TYR A 689 17.84 26.68 4.74
C TYR A 689 18.13 27.96 3.94
N SER A 690 18.32 27.90 2.63
CA SER A 690 18.46 29.09 1.77
C SER A 690 17.12 29.80 1.55
N SER A 691 15.99 29.09 1.65
CA SER A 691 14.63 29.66 1.54
C SER A 691 14.16 30.48 2.75
N LEU A 692 15.02 30.71 3.74
CA LEU A 692 14.68 31.43 4.97
C LEU A 692 14.83 32.95 4.79
N PRO A 693 13.97 33.79 5.41
CA PRO A 693 14.03 35.25 5.26
C PRO A 693 15.32 35.92 5.77
N SER A 694 16.17 35.20 6.51
CA SER A 694 17.49 35.65 6.93
C SER A 694 18.50 35.43 5.81
N GLU A 695 19.08 36.52 5.27
CA GLU A 695 19.99 36.58 4.10
C GLU A 695 21.18 35.59 4.10
N TYR A 696 21.49 34.98 5.26
CA TYR A 696 22.67 34.12 5.50
C TYR A 696 22.28 32.66 5.80
N GLY A 697 21.00 32.30 5.80
CA GLY A 697 20.52 30.95 6.12
C GLY A 697 21.08 30.40 7.44
N VAL A 698 21.90 29.34 7.36
CA VAL A 698 22.61 28.70 8.49
C VAL A 698 24.05 29.23 8.69
N GLN A 699 24.61 29.99 7.75
CA GLN A 699 26.02 30.42 7.76
C GLN A 699 26.41 31.23 9.01
N LYS A 700 25.44 31.90 9.67
CA LYS A 700 25.64 32.63 10.93
C LYS A 700 25.73 31.74 12.18
N PHE A 701 25.54 30.42 12.05
CA PHE A 701 25.65 29.44 13.12
C PHE A 701 26.87 28.55 12.88
N VAL A 702 28.05 29.00 13.34
CA VAL A 702 29.36 28.39 13.07
C VAL A 702 29.33 26.86 13.15
N TYR A 703 29.03 26.28 14.32
CA TYR A 703 28.96 24.82 14.52
C TYR A 703 28.00 24.08 13.57
N ALA A 704 26.88 24.69 13.18
CA ALA A 704 25.93 24.07 12.26
C ALA A 704 26.42 24.16 10.80
N SER A 705 27.15 25.22 10.45
CA SER A 705 27.81 25.37 9.15
C SER A 705 29.01 24.42 9.02
N GLU A 706 29.79 24.25 10.09
CA GLU A 706 30.89 23.30 10.19
C GLU A 706 30.40 21.85 10.08
N PHE A 707 29.35 21.48 10.82
CA PHE A 707 28.75 20.13 10.73
C PHE A 707 28.20 19.83 9.33
N MET A 708 27.54 20.81 8.69
CA MET A 708 27.10 20.68 7.29
C MET A 708 28.25 20.58 6.28
N ALA A 709 29.41 21.17 6.58
CA ALA A 709 30.62 21.01 5.77
C ALA A 709 31.28 19.63 5.99
N GLN A 710 31.35 19.15 7.24
CA GLN A 710 31.86 17.82 7.60
C GLN A 710 31.06 16.71 6.91
N LEU A 711 29.72 16.75 6.97
CA LEU A 711 28.87 15.77 6.26
C LEU A 711 29.08 15.82 4.74
N GLN A 712 29.29 17.00 4.14
CA GLN A 712 29.58 17.10 2.71
C GLN A 712 30.99 16.61 2.36
N ALA A 713 31.97 16.76 3.26
CA ALA A 713 33.33 16.25 3.08
C ALA A 713 33.33 14.72 3.09
N GLN A 714 32.72 14.09 4.11
CA GLN A 714 32.54 12.63 4.20
C GLN A 714 31.79 12.07 2.98
N LEU A 715 30.76 12.79 2.51
CA LEU A 715 30.01 12.42 1.32
C LEU A 715 30.84 12.54 0.03
N LYS A 716 31.66 13.58 -0.11
CA LYS A 716 32.58 13.73 -1.26
C LYS A 716 33.64 12.64 -1.24
N GLU A 717 34.19 12.33 -0.07
CA GLU A 717 35.18 11.27 0.16
C GLU A 717 34.61 9.91 -0.26
N GLY A 718 33.46 9.51 0.29
CA GLY A 718 32.79 8.24 -0.05
C GLY A 718 32.45 8.09 -1.53
N LEU A 719 31.99 9.17 -2.19
CA LEU A 719 31.75 9.18 -3.64
C LEU A 719 33.05 9.09 -4.46
N SER A 720 34.18 9.57 -3.94
CA SER A 720 35.48 9.55 -4.65
C SER A 720 36.30 8.27 -4.45
N LEU A 721 36.12 7.57 -3.32
CA LEU A 721 36.83 6.32 -3.04
C LEU A 721 36.41 5.18 -3.97
N HIS A 722 35.16 5.20 -4.47
CA HIS A 722 34.68 4.23 -5.47
C HIS A 722 35.17 4.54 -6.90
N ASP A 723 35.38 5.81 -7.24
CA ASP A 723 35.83 6.27 -8.57
C ASP A 723 37.24 5.72 -8.90
N ASN A 724 38.15 5.79 -7.92
CA ASN A 724 39.51 5.23 -8.02
C ASN A 724 39.56 3.69 -8.03
N GLY A 725 38.44 3.00 -7.80
CA GLY A 725 38.39 1.53 -7.66
C GLY A 725 38.27 0.75 -8.97
N THR A 726 37.90 1.40 -10.08
CA THR A 726 37.58 0.73 -11.36
C THR A 726 38.64 0.92 -12.45
N GLY A 727 39.49 1.94 -12.34
CA GLY A 727 40.39 2.42 -13.40
C GLY A 727 41.82 1.85 -13.43
N ARG A 728 42.07 0.60 -13.01
CA ARG A 728 43.45 0.04 -12.96
C ARG A 728 43.60 -1.41 -13.44
N HIS A 729 43.14 -1.69 -14.66
CA HIS A 729 43.73 -2.77 -15.45
C HIS A 729 44.94 -2.25 -16.23
N ASP A 730 46.06 -2.97 -16.12
CA ASP A 730 47.37 -2.58 -16.64
C ASP A 730 47.52 -2.90 -18.13
N HIS A 731 47.72 -1.87 -18.95
CA HIS A 731 48.27 -1.98 -20.29
C HIS A 731 49.18 -0.78 -20.59
N GLY A 732 50.48 -0.95 -20.37
CA GLY A 732 51.50 -0.02 -20.82
C GLY A 732 51.62 0.00 -22.34
N GLY A 733 51.60 1.20 -22.93
CA GLY A 733 51.85 1.46 -24.34
C GLY A 733 52.09 2.96 -24.53
N GLY A 734 53.33 3.35 -24.81
CA GLY A 734 53.74 4.76 -24.81
C GLY A 734 53.39 5.50 -26.11
N GLY A 735 53.14 6.80 -25.97
CA GLY A 735 52.89 7.74 -27.06
C GLY A 735 52.45 9.07 -26.45
N GLY A 736 53.37 10.00 -26.26
CA GLY A 736 53.09 11.31 -25.68
C GLY A 736 52.91 12.37 -26.75
N GLU A 737 52.03 13.34 -26.48
CA GLU A 737 51.97 14.65 -27.13
C GLU A 737 51.50 15.66 -26.06
N ASP A 738 52.19 16.79 -25.97
CA ASP A 738 52.04 17.74 -24.87
C ASP A 738 50.88 18.72 -25.10
N VAL A 739 50.19 19.12 -24.02
CA VAL A 739 49.28 20.26 -24.00
C VAL A 739 49.55 21.06 -22.72
N GLU A 740 49.82 22.35 -22.87
CA GLU A 740 50.35 23.23 -21.82
C GLU A 740 49.26 23.72 -20.84
N GLU A 741 49.66 24.02 -19.59
CA GLU A 741 48.80 24.65 -18.60
C GLU A 741 48.69 26.17 -18.83
N GLU A 742 47.49 26.72 -18.98
CA GLU A 742 47.26 28.18 -18.91
C GLU A 742 46.70 28.55 -17.54
N VAL A 743 47.57 29.11 -16.69
CA VAL A 743 47.23 29.60 -15.34
C VAL A 743 46.89 31.08 -15.41
N VAL A 744 45.70 31.47 -14.96
CA VAL A 744 45.29 32.88 -14.83
C VAL A 744 44.99 33.18 -13.35
N GLU A 745 45.76 34.11 -12.78
CA GLU A 745 45.55 34.64 -11.44
C GLU A 745 44.44 35.72 -11.45
N GLU A 746 43.48 35.65 -10.53
CA GLU A 746 42.59 36.79 -10.24
C GLU A 746 43.09 37.55 -9.00
N GLU A 747 43.70 38.72 -9.21
CA GLU A 747 44.00 39.67 -8.12
C GLU A 747 42.72 40.17 -7.45
N SER A 748 42.79 40.40 -6.13
CA SER A 748 41.67 40.93 -5.35
C SER A 748 41.83 42.44 -5.08
N VAL A 749 40.82 43.24 -5.46
CA VAL A 749 40.75 44.69 -5.15
C VAL A 749 39.37 45.04 -4.58
N PRO A 750 39.27 45.55 -3.33
CA PRO A 750 38.00 45.91 -2.72
C PRO A 750 37.56 47.34 -3.06
N LEU A 751 36.26 47.56 -3.28
CA LEU A 751 35.65 48.90 -3.39
C LEU A 751 34.34 49.03 -2.62
N ASP A 752 34.02 50.27 -2.24
CA ASP A 752 33.17 50.59 -1.09
C ASP A 752 31.71 51.01 -1.47
N ARG A 753 30.93 51.30 -0.44
CA ARG A 753 29.48 51.48 -0.33
C ARG A 753 28.81 52.54 -1.24
N ARG A 754 27.50 52.29 -1.43
CA ARG A 754 26.39 53.20 -1.82
C ARG A 754 26.28 53.58 -3.31
N ARG A 755 25.20 53.10 -3.96
CA ARG A 755 23.95 53.90 -4.10
C ARG A 755 22.72 53.12 -4.61
N SER A 756 21.57 53.66 -4.20
CA SER A 756 20.17 53.52 -4.67
C SER A 756 19.81 52.51 -5.78
N ARG A 757 18.78 51.70 -5.53
CA ARG A 757 18.02 51.00 -6.58
C ARG A 757 17.27 52.02 -7.47
N ARG A 758 17.22 51.76 -8.78
CA ARG A 758 16.15 52.22 -9.68
C ARG A 758 15.53 50.98 -10.32
N MET A 759 14.20 50.89 -10.36
CA MET A 759 13.49 49.90 -11.17
C MET A 759 13.02 50.55 -12.47
N SER A 760 13.21 49.85 -13.58
CA SER A 760 12.58 50.15 -14.86
C SER A 760 11.27 49.36 -14.98
N LEU A 761 10.13 50.05 -15.09
CA LEU A 761 8.90 49.42 -15.54
C LEU A 761 8.96 49.15 -17.05
N ILE A 762 8.40 48.01 -17.47
CA ILE A 762 7.93 47.81 -18.85
C ILE A 762 6.40 47.80 -18.78
N THR A 763 5.77 48.65 -19.58
CA THR A 763 4.31 48.76 -19.69
C THR A 763 3.77 47.88 -20.80
N ALA A 764 2.66 47.20 -20.54
CA ALA A 764 1.78 46.63 -21.56
C ALA A 764 0.35 47.11 -21.31
N GLN A 765 -0.32 47.64 -22.33
CA GLN A 765 -1.71 48.14 -22.24
C GLN A 765 -2.71 47.07 -22.67
N GLY A 766 -3.88 47.02 -22.04
CA GLY A 766 -4.95 46.10 -22.41
C GLY A 766 -6.24 46.27 -21.60
N SER A 767 -7.15 47.09 -22.13
CA SER A 767 -8.62 47.13 -21.95
C SER A 767 -9.30 46.00 -21.14
N ALA A 768 -10.38 46.22 -20.36
CA ALA A 768 -11.04 47.43 -19.83
C ALA A 768 -12.17 46.99 -18.86
N GLY A 769 -12.68 47.90 -18.02
CA GLY A 769 -13.86 47.67 -17.16
C GLY A 769 -13.69 48.32 -15.79
N GLY A 770 -14.57 49.26 -15.44
CA GLY A 770 -14.42 50.09 -14.23
C GLY A 770 -15.68 50.19 -13.39
N ALA A 771 -15.47 50.42 -12.09
CA ALA A 771 -16.43 50.93 -11.12
C ALA A 771 -15.66 51.73 -10.05
N GLY A 772 -16.31 52.67 -9.37
CA GLY A 772 -15.70 53.47 -8.29
C GLY A 772 -15.50 52.68 -6.99
N LEU A 773 -15.09 53.31 -5.88
CA LEU A 773 -15.16 54.74 -5.54
C LEU A 773 -13.99 55.21 -4.64
N GLU A 774 -13.66 56.49 -4.80
CA GLU A 774 -13.22 57.46 -3.77
C GLU A 774 -11.93 57.25 -2.95
N THR A 775 -11.36 58.39 -2.53
CA THR A 775 -10.01 58.53 -1.97
C THR A 775 -9.98 59.44 -0.74
N ALA A 776 -9.26 59.03 0.30
CA ALA A 776 -8.80 59.94 1.36
C ALA A 776 -7.40 59.49 1.87
N PRO A 777 -6.40 60.38 1.97
CA PRO A 777 -5.06 60.03 2.42
C PRO A 777 -4.90 60.12 3.94
N LEU A 778 -4.00 59.31 4.50
CA LEU A 778 -3.52 59.44 5.89
C LEU A 778 -2.02 59.77 5.91
N THR A 779 -1.66 60.79 6.70
CA THR A 779 -0.30 61.29 6.86
C THR A 779 0.55 60.42 7.80
N PRO A 780 1.85 60.24 7.53
CA PRO A 780 2.75 59.52 8.44
C PRO A 780 3.17 60.39 9.62
N LEU A 781 3.21 59.79 10.83
CA LEU A 781 3.73 60.42 12.05
C LEU A 781 5.14 59.91 12.38
N VAL A 782 5.99 60.82 12.86
CA VAL A 782 7.38 60.57 13.29
C VAL A 782 7.40 60.36 14.83
N PRO A 783 8.18 59.40 15.37
CA PRO A 783 8.21 59.12 16.81
C PRO A 783 8.99 60.17 17.60
N ALA A 784 8.62 60.36 18.87
CA ALA A 784 9.29 61.23 19.84
C ALA A 784 9.45 60.55 21.22
N HIS A 785 10.36 61.10 22.04
CA HIS A 785 10.96 60.44 23.21
C HIS A 785 10.09 60.32 24.48
N LEU A 786 10.48 59.32 25.27
CA LEU A 786 10.49 59.25 26.74
C LEU A 786 10.16 60.53 27.52
N LEU A 787 9.31 60.40 28.55
CA LEU A 787 9.51 61.04 29.86
C LEU A 787 9.02 60.13 31.00
N VAL A 788 9.53 60.38 32.20
CA VAL A 788 9.26 59.64 33.45
C VAL A 788 8.63 60.59 34.47
N THR A 789 7.60 60.14 35.19
CA THR A 789 7.21 60.67 36.51
C THR A 789 6.51 59.60 37.34
N ASP A 790 6.97 59.38 38.57
CA ASP A 790 6.32 58.54 39.56
C ASP A 790 5.04 59.17 40.14
N LYS A 791 4.13 58.32 40.64
CA LYS A 791 3.59 58.52 41.99
C LYS A 791 2.93 57.27 42.60
N GLU A 792 3.04 57.20 43.92
CA GLU A 792 2.27 56.34 44.83
C GLU A 792 0.75 56.71 44.78
N LYS A 793 -0.20 56.02 45.41
CA LYS A 793 -0.16 55.25 46.68
C LYS A 793 -1.47 54.45 46.90
N ASP A 794 -1.47 53.56 47.90
CA ASP A 794 -2.62 52.94 48.62
C ASP A 794 -3.79 52.38 47.76
N GLY A 795 -4.29 51.16 47.95
CA GLY A 795 -4.43 50.38 49.19
C GLY A 795 -5.92 50.06 49.40
N GLY A 796 -6.33 48.80 49.29
CA GLY A 796 -7.76 48.44 49.35
C GLY A 796 -8.01 46.93 49.31
N ASN A 797 -8.37 46.35 50.45
CA ASN A 797 -8.68 44.92 50.62
C ASN A 797 -10.18 44.65 50.33
N GLY A 798 -10.52 43.55 49.67
CA GLY A 798 -11.92 43.20 49.38
C GLY A 798 -12.14 41.80 48.77
N LYS A 799 -12.66 40.85 49.58
CA LYS A 799 -13.42 39.68 49.10
C LYS A 799 -14.83 40.16 48.69
N THR A 800 -15.57 39.57 47.76
CA THR A 800 -16.18 38.22 47.82
C THR A 800 -16.90 37.86 46.50
N ASP A 801 -16.88 36.56 46.16
CA ASP A 801 -17.98 35.74 45.65
C ASP A 801 -18.93 36.15 44.48
N LYS A 802 -19.09 35.15 43.59
CA LYS A 802 -20.34 34.62 42.99
C LYS A 802 -20.85 35.05 41.60
N ASP A 803 -21.14 33.99 40.85
CA ASP A 803 -22.31 33.70 39.98
C ASP A 803 -22.75 34.70 38.89
N GLY A 804 -22.95 34.22 37.66
CA GLY A 804 -23.72 34.93 36.63
C GLY A 804 -23.39 34.59 35.18
N PHE A 805 -24.22 33.75 34.57
CA PHE A 805 -24.20 33.39 33.14
C PHE A 805 -24.21 34.59 32.18
N GLY A 806 -23.51 34.42 31.04
CA GLY A 806 -23.61 35.24 29.82
C GLY A 806 -23.07 34.46 28.62
#